data_AF-K2CA82-F1
#
_entry.id   AF-K2CA82-F1
#
_cell.length_a   1.000
_cell.length_b   1.000
_cell.length_c   1.000
_cell.angle_alpha   90.00
_cell.angle_beta   90.00
_cell.angle_gamma   90.00
#
_symmetry.space_group_name_H-M   'P 1'
#
loop_
_entity.id
_entity.type
_entity.pdbx_description
1 polymer ?
#
loop_
_entity_poly.entity_id
_entity_poly.type
_entity_poly.pdbx_seq_one_letter_code
_entity_poly.pdbx_strand_id
1 'polypeptide(L)'
;MLPIQNFAIDNIYCASKQDKQFNFKLIRVNKETIPIKKQVSIYNSIKQLPDNNYHYHVFVIGNLNPRFINLLRQDKDWFKDTWINVAADMDERNYIFKLYNDKGNIYPREHIFYSFIDECSILIAMRFDHFLKIKFEVNTFNYLHLYSNSYFNSNEFNILPVRLGIKYEYKVVENNLDKVTLQNKINDYESNGGKAIVYVNGYITDEMSLGINNFSAVEVLYDQSIISKEVYSINDLRTFTSIKDNKLKYLLFRPNNVNAIQYYDDNELYISTSNTNLNNGIYYYQHKDYAIRNVTDKDYSLYTTYINNQAQLLSDLFTGAISDKNIIIYVRKSGLIRNMVYSNLKLHELYKLSPENQLNTLLGTGYTLSELRAENLENSDYFKIASNTNLSNLTNQLCSSTVGYNAITYYFANNPIYKEIGSLTINVPYLYQKLSLTFEYDINGLYLNSHSSTGPNYIFFNANSNAVEFLYGINIGNNKYYESGEVITLKHSEYKVLSAMFMGLDRITNWEDITNDTNKVTVVNNNIITVTETVNKKIKIHYFNENNIYDIQIPLTDGLLYFPLTVPEDRGTGNQVWPIDFPYANIEIFLNGYKLAYGLDFFMKFPYVNICNKKYLDYTKVNQDIHIRMYGFNLDITKINALESRGFVNHGVLNRNKKYDLRDDRLISIYIDGKLYNRNNIIFAEDDNTVRLTNPLNGLPYIIKEPYTPIKDITNLETHNLFTDAKTLDDKISTFFDLVLPEPNINETNVIADNYYLFSPTVSKVIQDLLDSNIPSTLYTNPYDDNTILTLLNTDYKNIYESDPVRFDLPSNIVVIQPHLGNSSINLNLHQYRFIQNLSRIIANNKINLSGYISVTT
;
A
#
# COMPACT_ATOMS: atom_id res chain seq x y z
N MET A 1 8.83 17.04 -12.73
CA MET A 1 8.89 15.80 -11.92
C MET A 1 7.48 15.24 -11.88
N LEU A 2 7.31 13.93 -12.06
CA LEU A 2 5.97 13.32 -12.11
C LEU A 2 5.33 13.30 -10.70
N PRO A 3 3.98 13.28 -10.60
CA PRO A 3 3.30 13.28 -9.30
C PRO A 3 3.76 12.14 -8.38
N ILE A 4 3.99 10.95 -8.94
CA ILE A 4 4.45 9.79 -8.17
C ILE A 4 5.86 9.96 -7.57
N GLN A 5 6.73 10.69 -8.27
CA GLN A 5 8.09 10.97 -7.80
C GLN A 5 8.05 11.97 -6.64
N ASN A 6 7.22 13.01 -6.73
CA ASN A 6 7.01 13.95 -5.64
C ASN A 6 6.47 13.22 -4.40
N PHE A 7 5.46 12.36 -4.57
CA PHE A 7 4.92 11.55 -3.46
C PHE A 7 6.01 10.72 -2.77
N ALA A 8 6.86 10.03 -3.54
CA ALA A 8 7.93 9.22 -2.97
C ALA A 8 8.97 10.06 -2.21
N ILE A 9 9.30 11.25 -2.70
CA ILE A 9 10.21 12.19 -2.02
C ILE A 9 9.60 12.72 -0.72
N ASP A 10 8.31 13.04 -0.74
CA ASP A 10 7.63 13.67 0.39
C ASP A 10 7.28 12.66 1.49
N ASN A 11 7.10 11.38 1.16
CA ASN A 11 6.56 10.39 2.10
C ASN A 11 7.48 9.20 2.41
N ILE A 12 8.44 8.85 1.55
CA ILE A 12 9.26 7.62 1.71
C ILE A 12 10.75 7.94 1.83
N TYR A 13 11.24 8.90 1.05
CA TYR A 13 12.64 9.32 1.09
C TYR A 13 13.03 9.87 2.47
N CYS A 14 14.04 9.27 3.10
CA CYS A 14 14.47 9.60 4.47
C CYS A 14 15.62 10.63 4.54
N ALA A 15 16.19 11.00 3.40
CA ALA A 15 17.16 12.10 3.30
C ALA A 15 18.38 12.03 4.25
N SER A 16 18.95 10.85 4.50
CA SER A 16 20.06 10.61 5.46
C SER A 16 21.25 11.57 5.41
N LYS A 17 21.49 12.24 4.28
CA LYS A 17 22.51 13.31 4.17
C LYS A 17 22.25 14.53 5.04
N GLN A 18 21.02 14.72 5.52
CA GLN A 18 20.68 15.79 6.47
C GLN A 18 21.41 15.59 7.81
N ASP A 19 21.56 14.32 8.20
CA ASP A 19 22.26 13.89 9.40
C ASP A 19 23.72 13.75 9.00
N LYS A 20 24.52 14.78 9.31
CA LYS A 20 25.92 14.92 8.88
C LYS A 20 26.80 13.84 9.52
N GLN A 21 26.72 12.62 8.99
CA GLN A 21 27.37 11.43 9.52
C GLN A 21 28.63 11.09 8.72
N PHE A 22 29.76 10.91 9.42
CA PHE A 22 31.04 10.62 8.79
C PHE A 22 31.84 9.59 9.58
N ASN A 23 32.51 8.70 8.86
CA ASN A 23 33.45 7.72 9.41
C ASN A 23 34.83 7.92 8.79
N PHE A 24 35.86 8.07 9.63
CA PHE A 24 37.24 8.25 9.19
C PHE A 24 38.18 7.23 9.85
N LYS A 25 39.14 6.73 9.07
CA LYS A 25 40.35 6.12 9.62
C LYS A 25 41.42 7.21 9.72
N LEU A 26 41.93 7.42 10.92
CA LEU A 26 42.87 8.47 11.25
C LEU A 26 44.31 8.05 10.93
N ILE A 27 45.13 9.00 10.46
CA ILE A 27 46.55 8.80 10.23
C ILE A 27 47.32 9.47 11.37
N ARG A 28 48.10 8.69 12.12
CA ARG A 28 48.92 9.22 13.22
C ARG A 28 50.13 9.96 12.66
N VAL A 29 50.39 11.16 13.17
CA VAL A 29 51.50 12.04 12.76
C VAL A 29 52.78 11.69 13.51
N ASN A 30 52.67 11.44 14.81
CA ASN A 30 53.79 11.03 15.64
C ASN A 30 53.94 9.51 15.74
N LYS A 31 55.12 9.03 16.17
CA LYS A 31 55.36 7.60 16.42
C LYS A 31 54.38 7.06 17.45
N GLU A 32 53.93 5.83 17.24
CA GLU A 32 52.97 5.16 18.11
C GLU A 32 53.44 5.11 19.58
N THR A 33 54.72 4.87 19.81
CA THR A 33 55.30 4.73 21.15
C THR A 33 55.75 6.03 21.79
N ILE A 34 55.76 7.15 21.05
CA ILE A 34 56.36 8.42 21.50
C ILE A 34 55.30 9.52 21.37
N PRO A 35 54.56 9.83 22.46
CA PRO A 35 53.66 10.98 22.46
C PRO A 35 54.48 12.28 22.47
N ILE A 36 53.92 13.34 21.91
CA ILE A 36 54.61 14.62 21.72
C ILE A 36 54.06 15.69 22.67
N LYS A 37 54.86 16.72 22.95
CA LYS A 37 54.53 17.81 23.88
C LYS A 37 54.93 19.15 23.26
N LYS A 38 54.23 20.22 23.65
CA LYS A 38 54.37 21.61 23.15
C LYS A 38 53.94 21.82 21.70
N GLN A 39 54.55 21.14 20.73
CA GLN A 39 54.26 21.37 19.31
C GLN A 39 54.37 20.11 18.45
N VAL A 40 53.68 20.12 17.31
CA VAL A 40 53.72 19.08 16.27
C VAL A 40 54.14 19.72 14.94
N SER A 41 55.04 19.07 14.21
CA SER A 41 55.37 19.43 12.83
C SER A 41 54.53 18.58 11.89
N ILE A 42 53.78 19.21 10.99
CA ILE A 42 52.97 18.53 9.98
C ILE A 42 52.95 19.33 8.68
N TYR A 43 53.13 18.64 7.55
CA TYR A 43 53.39 19.27 6.26
C TYR A 43 54.56 20.27 6.37
N ASN A 44 54.34 21.55 6.07
CA ASN A 44 55.31 22.63 6.21
C ASN A 44 54.96 23.58 7.38
N SER A 45 54.08 23.15 8.28
CA SER A 45 53.58 23.95 9.40
C SER A 45 54.02 23.37 10.76
N ILE A 46 54.21 24.24 11.74
CA ILE A 46 54.42 23.87 13.14
C ILE A 46 53.22 24.38 13.92
N LYS A 47 52.53 23.47 14.59
CA LYS A 47 51.32 23.77 15.36
C LYS A 47 51.59 23.55 16.84
N GLN A 48 51.30 24.54 17.68
CA GLN A 48 51.32 24.35 19.13
C GLN A 48 50.22 23.36 19.52
N LEU A 49 50.43 22.55 20.56
CA LEU A 49 49.47 21.56 21.07
C LEU A 49 48.48 22.23 22.06
N PRO A 50 47.34 21.59 22.40
CA PRO A 50 46.30 22.21 23.22
C PRO A 50 46.80 22.73 24.58
N ASP A 51 47.74 22.01 25.20
CA ASP A 51 48.37 22.37 26.47
C ASP A 51 49.86 22.02 26.42
N ASN A 52 50.70 22.91 26.93
CA ASN A 52 52.15 22.74 26.96
C ASN A 52 52.64 21.78 28.06
N ASN A 53 51.78 21.32 28.96
CA ASN A 53 52.10 20.45 30.09
C ASN A 53 51.81 18.97 29.82
N TYR A 54 50.85 18.67 28.95
CA TYR A 54 50.44 17.29 28.64
C TYR A 54 51.12 16.75 27.38
N HIS A 55 51.12 15.43 27.25
CA HIS A 55 51.58 14.75 26.05
C HIS A 55 50.37 14.37 25.19
N TYR A 56 50.57 14.27 23.88
CA TYR A 56 49.50 13.99 22.93
C TYR A 56 49.96 13.00 21.86
N HIS A 57 49.02 12.18 21.39
CA HIS A 57 49.08 11.59 20.06
C HIS A 57 48.28 12.45 19.12
N VAL A 58 48.90 12.85 18.01
CA VAL A 58 48.28 13.71 17.01
C VAL A 58 47.99 12.89 15.77
N PHE A 59 46.80 13.09 15.23
CA PHE A 59 46.35 12.49 13.99
C PHE A 59 45.96 13.57 13.00
N VAL A 60 46.01 13.22 11.72
CA VAL A 60 45.57 14.08 10.62
C VAL A 60 44.51 13.39 9.77
N ILE A 61 43.53 14.18 9.35
CA ILE A 61 42.60 13.88 8.26
C ILE A 61 42.90 14.90 7.17
N GLY A 62 43.51 14.46 6.07
CA GLY A 62 43.97 15.33 5.00
C GLY A 62 42.92 15.60 3.92
N ASN A 63 43.07 16.73 3.22
CA ASN A 63 42.33 17.10 2.01
C ASN A 63 40.81 17.05 2.15
N LEU A 64 40.30 17.50 3.29
CA LEU A 64 38.89 17.57 3.59
C LEU A 64 38.51 19.01 3.92
N ASN A 65 37.75 19.64 3.03
CA ASN A 65 37.33 21.02 3.26
C ASN A 65 36.45 21.07 4.53
N PRO A 66 36.88 21.81 5.57
CA PRO A 66 36.21 21.79 6.86
C PRO A 66 34.76 22.30 6.84
N ARG A 67 34.32 22.99 5.79
CA ARG A 67 32.92 23.43 5.62
C ARG A 67 31.94 22.27 5.45
N PHE A 68 32.40 21.11 4.98
CA PHE A 68 31.51 19.97 4.71
C PHE A 68 31.28 19.08 5.92
N ILE A 69 32.15 19.18 6.92
CA ILE A 69 32.09 18.39 8.15
C ILE A 69 31.54 19.27 9.28
N ASN A 70 30.73 18.71 10.15
CA ASN A 70 30.05 19.48 11.22
C ASN A 70 31.00 19.93 12.36
N LEU A 71 32.29 20.14 12.07
CA LEU A 71 33.32 20.54 13.01
C LEU A 71 33.76 22.00 12.86
N LEU A 72 33.38 22.70 11.78
CA LEU A 72 33.55 24.15 11.73
C LEU A 72 32.43 24.87 12.47
N ARG A 73 32.82 25.80 13.35
CA ARG A 73 31.91 26.72 14.02
C ARG A 73 31.44 27.80 13.03
N GLN A 74 30.14 28.11 13.03
CA GLN A 74 29.62 29.25 12.27
C GLN A 74 30.30 30.54 12.76
N ASP A 75 30.62 31.43 11.82
CA ASP A 75 31.23 32.74 12.08
C ASP A 75 32.61 32.75 12.75
N LYS A 76 33.30 31.61 12.77
CA LYS A 76 34.71 31.53 13.17
C LYS A 76 35.60 31.15 11.99
N ASP A 77 36.63 31.94 11.80
CA ASP A 77 37.69 31.66 10.85
C ASP A 77 38.40 30.35 11.19
N TRP A 78 38.39 29.40 10.25
CA TRP A 78 39.11 28.12 10.31
C TRP A 78 40.64 28.26 10.47
N PHE A 79 41.20 29.43 10.18
CA PHE A 79 42.63 29.73 10.28
C PHE A 79 43.06 30.25 11.65
N LYS A 80 42.13 30.43 12.61
CA LYS A 80 42.51 30.73 13.99
C LYS A 80 43.04 29.46 14.64
N ASP A 81 44.33 29.48 14.97
CA ASP A 81 45.13 28.37 15.48
C ASP A 81 44.71 27.96 16.91
N THR A 82 43.45 27.55 17.07
CA THR A 82 42.84 27.24 18.36
C THR A 82 42.44 25.78 18.39
N TRP A 83 42.82 25.09 19.47
CA TRP A 83 42.33 23.75 19.76
C TRP A 83 40.96 23.84 20.41
N ILE A 84 40.02 23.04 19.89
CA ILE A 84 38.67 22.93 20.42
C ILE A 84 38.59 21.60 21.17
N ASN A 85 38.21 21.66 22.44
CA ASN A 85 37.93 20.46 23.24
C ASN A 85 36.62 19.82 22.73
N VAL A 86 36.66 18.52 22.46
CA VAL A 86 35.52 17.79 21.86
C VAL A 86 34.32 17.76 22.80
N ALA A 87 34.52 17.47 24.08
CA ALA A 87 33.43 17.38 25.06
C ALA A 87 32.66 18.70 25.17
N ALA A 88 33.36 19.80 25.40
CA ALA A 88 32.75 21.12 25.50
C ALA A 88 31.99 21.52 24.22
N ASP A 89 32.52 21.16 23.06
CA ASP A 89 31.92 21.53 21.78
C ASP A 89 30.72 20.66 21.40
N MET A 90 30.72 19.38 21.78
CA MET A 90 29.54 18.50 21.66
C MET A 90 28.36 19.07 22.44
N ASP A 91 28.59 19.55 23.66
CA ASP A 91 27.57 20.14 24.53
C ASP A 91 26.99 21.45 24.02
N GLU A 92 27.81 22.24 23.31
CA GLU A 92 27.42 23.52 22.73
C GLU A 92 26.64 23.34 21.42
N ARG A 93 27.01 22.34 20.59
CA ARG A 93 26.55 22.23 19.19
C ARG A 93 25.72 20.98 18.88
N ASN A 94 25.36 20.18 19.89
CA ASN A 94 24.49 19.00 19.76
C ASN A 94 24.92 18.02 18.66
N TYR A 95 26.18 17.59 18.71
CA TYR A 95 26.68 16.50 17.84
C TYR A 95 27.42 15.45 18.67
N ILE A 96 27.64 14.28 18.09
CA ILE A 96 28.35 13.16 18.70
C ILE A 96 29.70 12.96 18.00
N PHE A 97 30.77 12.96 18.79
CA PHE A 97 32.11 12.59 18.38
C PHE A 97 32.51 11.29 19.08
N LYS A 98 33.02 10.30 18.35
CA LYS A 98 33.53 9.05 18.93
C LYS A 98 34.88 8.72 18.33
N LEU A 99 35.92 8.69 19.17
CA LEU A 99 37.20 8.09 18.83
C LEU A 99 37.23 6.68 19.42
N TYR A 100 37.46 5.67 18.59
CA TYR A 100 37.44 4.27 19.01
C TYR A 100 38.56 3.47 18.33
N ASN A 101 38.84 2.31 18.89
CA ASN A 101 39.77 1.33 18.33
C ASN A 101 39.05 0.23 17.55
N ASP A 102 39.82 -0.67 16.94
CA ASP A 102 39.34 -1.84 16.20
C ASP A 102 38.52 -2.84 17.05
N LYS A 103 38.70 -2.80 18.38
CA LYS A 103 37.93 -3.54 19.39
C LYS A 103 36.59 -2.90 19.75
N GLY A 104 36.31 -1.67 19.30
CA GLY A 104 35.09 -0.93 19.65
C GLY A 104 35.10 -0.30 21.06
N ASN A 105 36.25 -0.24 21.73
CA ASN A 105 36.43 0.55 22.96
C ASN A 105 36.50 2.05 22.58
N ILE A 106 35.86 2.91 23.36
CA ILE A 106 35.77 4.36 23.10
C ILE A 106 36.74 5.14 23.99
N TYR A 107 37.46 6.08 23.39
CA TYR A 107 38.36 6.99 24.11
C TYR A 107 37.62 8.19 24.71
N PRO A 108 38.00 8.67 25.90
CA PRO A 108 37.26 9.74 26.53
C PRO A 108 37.32 11.08 25.82
N ARG A 109 36.15 11.64 25.51
CA ARG A 109 35.98 12.87 24.71
C ARG A 109 36.56 14.11 25.40
N GLU A 110 36.56 14.13 26.74
CA GLU A 110 37.22 15.15 27.55
C GLU A 110 38.71 15.33 27.18
N HIS A 111 39.36 14.25 26.76
CA HIS A 111 40.79 14.19 26.47
C HIS A 111 41.11 14.31 24.98
N ILE A 112 40.14 14.71 24.16
CA ILE A 112 40.28 14.85 22.71
C ILE A 112 40.09 16.31 22.32
N PHE A 113 40.99 16.79 21.46
CA PHE A 113 40.96 18.12 20.90
C PHE A 113 41.05 18.03 19.39
N TYR A 114 40.42 18.95 18.68
CA TYR A 114 40.59 19.07 17.24
C TYR A 114 40.89 20.51 16.82
N SER A 115 41.53 20.66 15.67
CA SER A 115 41.83 21.96 15.08
C SER A 115 42.02 21.83 13.57
N PHE A 116 42.06 22.95 12.85
CA PHE A 116 42.22 22.99 11.39
C PHE A 116 43.55 23.64 11.00
N ILE A 117 44.07 23.29 9.83
CA ILE A 117 45.24 23.92 9.23
C ILE A 117 44.96 24.28 7.76
N ASP A 118 45.74 25.21 7.22
CA ASP A 118 45.53 25.86 5.91
C ASP A 118 45.54 24.86 4.73
N GLU A 119 46.17 23.70 4.90
CA GLU A 119 46.20 22.60 3.93
C GLU A 119 44.87 21.81 3.85
N CYS A 120 43.73 22.43 4.19
CA CYS A 120 42.41 21.79 4.22
C CYS A 120 42.43 20.46 5.01
N SER A 121 43.08 20.47 6.16
CA SER A 121 43.30 19.27 6.97
C SER A 121 42.84 19.49 8.40
N ILE A 122 42.38 18.42 9.03
CA ILE A 122 41.97 18.40 10.43
C ILE A 122 43.06 17.72 11.24
N LEU A 123 43.45 18.35 12.34
CA LEU A 123 44.27 17.73 13.36
C LEU A 123 43.40 17.28 14.52
N ILE A 124 43.69 16.09 15.04
CA ILE A 124 43.07 15.56 16.25
C ILE A 124 44.20 15.27 17.23
N ALA A 125 44.18 15.93 18.38
CA ALA A 125 45.11 15.69 19.48
C ALA A 125 44.40 14.90 20.57
N MET A 126 44.86 13.68 20.79
CA MET A 126 44.42 12.79 21.86
C MET A 126 45.42 12.91 23.01
N ARG A 127 44.99 13.47 24.14
CA ARG A 127 45.83 13.62 25.33
C ARG A 127 46.28 12.24 25.84
N PHE A 128 47.49 12.20 26.37
CA PHE A 128 48.14 11.00 26.89
C PHE A 128 48.79 11.32 28.23
N ASP A 129 48.46 10.51 29.24
CA ASP A 129 49.15 10.49 30.52
C ASP A 129 49.18 9.06 31.11
N HIS A 130 49.84 8.91 32.26
CA HIS A 130 50.02 7.61 32.88
C HIS A 130 48.70 6.94 33.27
N PHE A 131 47.72 7.71 33.76
CA PHE A 131 46.41 7.20 34.11
C PHE A 131 45.68 6.66 32.89
N LEU A 132 45.64 7.43 31.80
CA LEU A 132 45.02 7.03 30.54
C LEU A 132 45.71 5.79 29.93
N LYS A 133 47.04 5.68 30.06
CA LYS A 133 47.80 4.49 29.62
C LYS A 133 47.43 3.23 30.40
N ILE A 134 47.12 3.35 31.69
CA ILE A 134 46.72 2.19 32.52
C ILE A 134 45.31 1.73 32.15
N LYS A 135 44.41 2.68 31.85
CA LYS A 135 42.99 2.37 31.62
C LYS A 135 42.65 2.05 30.17
N PHE A 136 43.43 2.55 29.21
CA PHE A 136 43.16 2.44 27.78
C PHE A 136 44.41 1.96 27.02
N GLU A 137 44.20 1.10 26.01
CA GLU A 137 45.23 0.75 25.03
C GLU A 137 45.42 1.89 24.02
N VAL A 138 45.92 3.04 24.48
CA VAL A 138 45.91 4.35 23.77
C VAL A 138 46.44 4.28 22.34
N ASN A 139 47.31 3.33 22.04
CA ASN A 139 47.91 3.18 20.71
C ASN A 139 46.97 2.61 19.64
N THR A 140 45.89 1.94 20.05
CA THR A 140 44.95 1.25 19.15
C THR A 140 43.86 2.17 18.58
N PHE A 141 43.68 3.37 19.14
CA PHE A 141 42.63 4.30 18.73
C PHE A 141 42.99 5.02 17.42
N ASN A 142 42.24 4.72 16.37
CA ASN A 142 42.49 5.21 15.01
C ASN A 142 41.22 5.36 14.16
N TYR A 143 40.02 5.18 14.72
CA TYR A 143 38.76 5.38 14.01
C TYR A 143 37.95 6.51 14.64
N LEU A 144 37.40 7.37 13.79
CA LEU A 144 36.54 8.48 14.18
C LEU A 144 35.16 8.29 13.57
N HIS A 145 34.12 8.45 14.39
CA HIS A 145 32.75 8.61 13.96
C HIS A 145 32.21 9.98 14.41
N LEU A 146 31.64 10.72 13.46
CA LEU A 146 30.92 11.96 13.69
C LEU A 146 29.46 11.72 13.32
N TYR A 147 28.56 12.18 14.18
CA TYR A 147 27.12 12.12 13.92
C TYR A 147 26.48 13.42 14.40
N SER A 148 25.54 13.95 13.63
CA SER A 148 24.76 15.13 13.98
C SER A 148 23.33 14.85 13.58
N ASN A 149 22.40 15.06 14.49
CA ASN A 149 20.99 14.78 14.26
C ASN A 149 20.26 16.06 13.85
N SER A 150 19.65 16.05 12.68
CA SER A 150 18.83 17.13 12.14
C SER A 150 17.58 17.41 12.98
N TYR A 151 17.13 16.46 13.82
CA TYR A 151 16.08 16.65 14.82
C TYR A 151 16.34 17.87 15.72
N PHE A 152 17.59 18.16 16.10
CA PHE A 152 17.89 19.32 16.95
C PHE A 152 17.64 20.67 16.26
N ASN A 153 17.45 20.67 14.94
CA ASN A 153 17.04 21.85 14.16
C ASN A 153 15.54 21.87 13.84
N SER A 154 14.79 20.85 14.25
CA SER A 154 13.36 20.72 13.97
C SER A 154 12.49 21.63 14.83
N ASN A 155 11.28 21.91 14.36
CA ASN A 155 10.27 22.61 15.16
C ASN A 155 9.91 21.82 16.43
N GLU A 156 9.89 20.50 16.36
CA GLU A 156 9.56 19.63 17.51
C GLU A 156 10.53 19.84 18.67
N PHE A 157 11.84 19.89 18.40
CA PHE A 157 12.83 20.18 19.43
C PHE A 157 12.72 21.63 19.95
N ASN A 158 12.47 22.59 19.04
CA ASN A 158 12.41 24.01 19.38
C ASN A 158 11.26 24.40 20.30
N ILE A 159 10.16 23.62 20.32
CA ILE A 159 9.01 23.86 21.20
C ILE A 159 9.13 23.17 22.57
N LEU A 160 10.17 22.37 22.82
CA LEU A 160 10.34 21.70 24.11
C LEU A 160 10.55 22.72 25.25
N PRO A 161 9.97 22.49 26.44
CA PRO A 161 10.13 23.41 27.58
C PRO A 161 11.57 23.48 28.07
N VAL A 162 12.31 22.36 27.99
CA VAL A 162 13.73 22.27 28.34
C VAL A 162 14.48 21.61 27.18
N ARG A 163 15.45 22.34 26.62
CA ARG A 163 16.26 21.94 25.47
C ARG A 163 17.70 21.68 25.91
N LEU A 164 17.93 20.48 26.46
CA LEU A 164 19.27 20.07 26.85
C LEU A 164 20.11 19.64 25.64
N GLY A 165 19.48 19.01 24.64
CA GLY A 165 20.16 18.50 23.46
C GLY A 165 21.10 17.36 23.82
N ILE A 166 22.39 17.51 23.52
CA ILE A 166 23.46 16.59 23.95
C ILE A 166 24.19 17.20 25.14
N LYS A 167 24.46 16.37 26.16
CA LYS A 167 25.25 16.75 27.34
C LYS A 167 26.29 15.69 27.64
N TYR A 168 27.45 16.12 28.11
CA TYR A 168 28.58 15.27 28.37
C TYR A 168 29.16 15.53 29.76
N GLU A 169 29.42 14.46 30.49
CA GLU A 169 30.06 14.50 31.79
C GLU A 169 31.24 13.54 31.80
N TYR A 170 32.35 13.97 32.38
CA TYR A 170 33.52 13.12 32.62
C TYR A 170 33.96 13.24 34.07
N LYS A 171 34.23 12.10 34.70
CA LYS A 171 34.84 12.07 36.04
C LYS A 171 35.69 10.83 36.23
N VAL A 172 36.86 11.01 36.85
CA VAL A 172 37.58 9.90 37.48
C VAL A 172 36.94 9.70 38.85
N VAL A 173 36.17 8.62 39.03
CA VAL A 173 35.40 8.42 40.26
C VAL A 173 36.31 7.90 41.37
N GLU A 174 36.49 8.66 42.44
CA GLU A 174 37.41 8.30 43.53
C GLU A 174 36.69 7.63 44.70
N ASN A 175 35.40 7.92 44.86
CA ASN A 175 34.59 7.46 45.99
C ASN A 175 33.12 7.28 45.57
N ASN A 176 32.28 6.80 46.50
CA ASN A 176 30.84 6.59 46.23
C ASN A 176 30.05 7.91 46.08
N LEU A 177 30.51 9.02 46.67
CA LEU A 177 29.86 10.33 46.51
C LEU A 177 29.94 10.80 45.05
N ASP A 178 31.07 10.58 44.38
CA ASP A 178 31.22 10.86 42.96
C ASP A 178 30.22 10.08 42.10
N LYS A 179 30.02 8.80 42.44
CA LYS A 179 29.10 7.91 41.73
C LYS A 179 27.65 8.36 41.89
N VAL A 180 27.23 8.68 43.11
CA VAL A 180 25.89 9.22 43.41
C VAL A 180 25.67 10.56 42.72
N THR A 181 26.69 11.42 42.67
CA THR A 181 26.60 12.71 41.96
C THR A 181 26.31 12.51 40.48
N LEU A 182 26.98 11.56 39.81
CA LEU A 182 26.72 11.21 38.42
C LEU A 182 25.33 10.58 38.23
N GLN A 183 24.90 9.70 39.15
CA GLN A 183 23.54 9.13 39.12
C GLN A 183 22.47 10.22 39.18
N ASN A 184 22.60 11.20 40.09
CA ASN A 184 21.67 12.31 40.19
C ASN A 184 21.65 13.15 38.91
N LYS A 185 22.81 13.45 38.32
CA LYS A 185 22.88 14.15 37.03
C LYS A 185 22.17 13.39 35.91
N ILE A 186 22.35 12.06 35.83
CA ILE A 186 21.67 11.22 34.84
C ILE A 186 20.16 11.32 35.04
N ASN A 187 19.68 11.17 36.27
CA ASN A 187 18.25 11.26 36.59
C ASN A 187 17.68 12.64 36.23
N ASP A 188 18.41 13.72 36.52
CA ASP A 188 18.03 15.08 36.17
C ASP A 188 17.94 15.25 34.65
N TYR A 189 18.92 14.74 33.90
CA TYR A 189 18.88 14.78 32.44
C TYR A 189 17.72 13.97 31.86
N GLU A 190 17.57 12.70 32.25
CA GLU A 190 16.51 11.82 31.75
C GLU A 190 15.10 12.26 32.14
N SER A 191 14.95 13.07 33.22
CA SER A 191 13.67 13.69 33.57
C SER A 191 13.13 14.65 32.49
N ASN A 192 14.01 15.11 31.59
CA ASN A 192 13.68 15.97 30.45
C ASN A 192 13.50 15.18 29.13
N GLY A 193 13.31 13.86 29.21
CA GLY A 193 13.29 12.94 28.08
C GLY A 193 14.69 12.47 27.68
N GLY A 194 14.81 11.69 26.61
CA GLY A 194 16.10 11.15 26.16
C GLY A 194 16.63 10.02 27.04
N LYS A 195 17.88 9.62 26.76
CA LYS A 195 18.62 8.63 27.56
C LYS A 195 20.09 8.99 27.70
N ALA A 196 20.67 8.59 28.83
CA ALA A 196 22.09 8.64 29.08
C ALA A 196 22.78 7.33 28.68
N ILE A 197 23.96 7.43 28.09
CA ILE A 197 24.86 6.33 27.76
C ILE A 197 26.08 6.47 28.66
N VAL A 198 26.34 5.44 29.47
CA VAL A 198 27.44 5.44 30.45
C VAL A 198 28.58 4.60 29.91
N TYR A 199 29.81 5.14 29.96
CA TYR A 199 31.03 4.41 29.66
C TYR A 199 31.94 4.35 30.87
N VAL A 200 32.48 3.17 31.17
CA VAL A 200 33.45 2.94 32.24
C VAL A 200 34.73 2.39 31.62
N ASN A 201 35.82 3.16 31.69
CA ASN A 201 37.10 2.86 31.04
C ASN A 201 36.92 2.50 29.54
N GLY A 202 35.97 3.19 28.87
CA GLY A 202 35.70 3.05 27.43
C GLY A 202 34.77 1.90 27.03
N TYR A 203 34.28 1.10 27.99
CA TYR A 203 33.25 0.10 27.78
C TYR A 203 31.88 0.65 28.18
N ILE A 204 30.85 0.42 27.37
CA ILE A 204 29.48 0.80 27.73
C ILE A 204 28.99 -0.04 28.91
N THR A 205 28.26 0.56 29.83
CA THR A 205 27.57 -0.13 30.92
C THR A 205 26.08 0.18 30.91
N ASP A 206 25.27 -0.67 31.54
CA ASP A 206 23.82 -0.51 31.50
C ASP A 206 23.30 0.68 32.29
N GLU A 207 23.97 0.97 33.40
CA GLU A 207 23.64 2.04 34.32
C GLU A 207 24.91 2.55 35.01
N MET A 208 24.78 3.73 35.63
CA MET A 208 25.75 4.21 36.60
C MET A 208 25.49 3.52 37.94
N SER A 209 26.39 2.65 38.40
CA SER A 209 26.20 1.88 39.65
C SER A 209 27.32 2.11 40.67
N LEU A 210 27.03 1.82 41.94
CA LEU A 210 28.03 1.89 43.02
C LEU A 210 29.10 0.80 42.91
N GLY A 211 28.85 -0.26 42.14
CA GLY A 211 29.78 -1.36 41.88
C GLY A 211 30.96 -0.96 40.99
N ILE A 212 30.91 0.21 40.34
CA ILE A 212 32.04 0.75 39.56
C ILE A 212 33.26 0.93 40.47
N ASN A 213 34.40 0.35 40.08
CA ASN A 213 35.63 0.44 40.84
C ASN A 213 36.11 1.89 40.96
N ASN A 214 36.62 2.24 42.15
CA ASN A 214 37.26 3.55 42.36
C ASN A 214 38.48 3.71 41.43
N PHE A 215 38.80 4.96 41.10
CA PHE A 215 39.77 5.35 40.09
C PHE A 215 39.44 4.82 38.69
N SER A 216 38.18 4.62 38.35
CA SER A 216 37.74 4.38 36.98
C SER A 216 37.42 5.69 36.27
N ALA A 217 37.72 5.76 34.98
CA ALA A 217 37.29 6.86 34.12
C ALA A 217 35.84 6.62 33.72
N VAL A 218 34.92 7.50 34.12
CA VAL A 218 33.50 7.41 33.79
C VAL A 218 33.11 8.58 32.89
N GLU A 219 32.46 8.25 31.78
CA GLU A 219 31.81 9.20 30.88
C GLU A 219 30.30 8.97 30.89
N VAL A 220 29.54 10.06 30.89
CA VAL A 220 28.10 10.04 30.66
C VAL A 220 27.81 10.90 29.44
N LEU A 221 27.26 10.28 28.40
CA LEU A 221 26.75 10.97 27.22
C LEU A 221 25.22 10.95 27.28
N TYR A 222 24.61 12.08 27.60
CA TYR A 222 23.17 12.24 27.52
C TYR A 222 22.76 12.77 26.15
N ASP A 223 21.72 12.16 25.59
CA ASP A 223 21.17 12.52 24.29
C ASP A 223 19.63 12.59 24.37
N GLN A 224 19.12 13.82 24.30
CA GLN A 224 17.68 14.11 24.37
C GLN A 224 16.90 13.57 23.16
N SER A 225 17.57 13.21 22.06
CA SER A 225 16.91 12.63 20.88
C SER A 225 16.61 11.14 21.01
N ILE A 226 17.17 10.43 22.00
CA ILE A 226 16.94 8.99 22.17
C ILE A 226 15.48 8.73 22.62
N ILE A 227 14.79 7.86 21.89
CA ILE A 227 13.42 7.44 22.19
C ILE A 227 13.36 6.11 22.93
N SER A 228 14.29 5.20 22.67
CA SER A 228 14.33 3.90 23.31
C SER A 228 15.74 3.37 23.47
N LYS A 229 15.95 2.62 24.56
CA LYS A 229 17.07 1.72 24.79
C LYS A 229 16.47 0.31 24.82
N GLU A 230 16.85 -0.53 23.87
CA GLU A 230 16.32 -1.88 23.74
C GLU A 230 17.48 -2.90 23.81
N VAL A 231 17.22 -4.06 24.40
CA VAL A 231 18.22 -5.10 24.65
C VAL A 231 17.72 -6.43 24.08
N TYR A 232 18.56 -7.08 23.26
CA TYR A 232 18.24 -8.34 22.59
C TYR A 232 19.34 -9.36 22.85
N SER A 233 18.97 -10.54 23.35
CA SER A 233 19.91 -11.66 23.50
C SER A 233 20.31 -12.20 22.13
N ILE A 234 21.62 -12.38 21.89
CA ILE A 234 22.11 -12.98 20.63
C ILE A 234 21.56 -14.40 20.45
N ASN A 235 21.34 -15.13 21.54
CA ASN A 235 20.79 -16.49 21.49
C ASN A 235 19.37 -16.55 20.92
N ASP A 236 18.60 -15.47 21.07
CA ASP A 236 17.20 -15.41 20.63
C ASP A 236 17.07 -14.87 19.20
N LEU A 237 18.16 -14.33 18.62
CA LEU A 237 18.14 -13.79 17.27
C LEU A 237 18.11 -14.89 16.22
N ARG A 238 17.18 -14.76 15.29
CA ARG A 238 17.07 -15.63 14.12
C ARG A 238 17.87 -15.06 12.96
N THR A 239 18.24 -15.91 12.02
CA THR A 239 19.08 -15.54 10.88
C THR A 239 18.37 -15.74 9.55
N PHE A 240 18.81 -14.97 8.55
CA PHE A 240 18.42 -15.12 7.16
C PHE A 240 19.60 -14.75 6.25
N THR A 241 19.55 -15.17 4.98
CA THR A 241 20.58 -14.80 3.99
C THR A 241 20.09 -13.61 3.17
N SER A 242 20.77 -12.47 3.31
CA SER A 242 20.49 -11.25 2.54
C SER A 242 20.74 -11.48 1.06
N ILE A 243 19.71 -11.23 0.22
CA ILE A 243 19.86 -11.21 -1.25
C ILE A 243 20.71 -10.02 -1.68
N LYS A 244 20.50 -8.86 -1.04
CA LYS A 244 21.16 -7.59 -1.39
C LYS A 244 22.67 -7.63 -1.19
N ASP A 245 23.11 -8.20 -0.07
CA ASP A 245 24.53 -8.20 0.33
C ASP A 245 25.21 -9.58 0.19
N ASN A 246 24.46 -10.64 -0.16
CA ASN A 246 24.90 -12.04 -0.19
C ASN A 246 25.62 -12.47 1.11
N LYS A 247 24.97 -12.19 2.24
CA LYS A 247 25.53 -12.36 3.59
C LYS A 247 24.51 -12.93 4.56
N LEU A 248 24.95 -13.79 5.47
CA LEU A 248 24.13 -14.23 6.60
C LEU A 248 23.97 -13.08 7.60
N LYS A 249 22.72 -12.75 7.94
CA LYS A 249 22.37 -11.66 8.85
C LYS A 249 21.45 -12.14 9.97
N TYR A 250 21.58 -11.51 11.14
CA TYR A 250 20.59 -11.58 12.22
C TYR A 250 19.43 -10.65 11.90
N LEU A 251 18.20 -11.07 12.22
CA LEU A 251 17.02 -10.22 12.21
C LEU A 251 16.77 -9.66 13.60
N LEU A 252 16.89 -8.34 13.74
CA LEU A 252 16.50 -7.60 14.95
C LEU A 252 15.03 -7.20 14.83
N PHE A 253 14.15 -8.05 15.38
CA PHE A 253 12.70 -7.83 15.39
C PHE A 253 12.28 -7.00 16.60
N ARG A 254 11.73 -5.83 16.35
CA ARG A 254 11.47 -4.77 17.34
C ARG A 254 9.97 -4.62 17.63
N PRO A 255 9.57 -4.16 18.83
CA PRO A 255 8.18 -3.86 19.12
C PRO A 255 7.65 -2.71 18.24
N ASN A 256 6.37 -2.78 17.85
CA ASN A 256 5.73 -1.76 17.02
C ASN A 256 5.26 -0.56 17.85
N ASN A 257 6.16 0.39 18.09
CA ASN A 257 5.91 1.54 18.97
C ASN A 257 5.61 2.85 18.24
N VAL A 258 5.96 2.96 16.95
CA VAL A 258 5.86 4.19 16.18
C VAL A 258 5.37 3.88 14.78
N ASN A 259 4.38 4.63 14.29
CA ASN A 259 3.85 4.48 12.94
C ASN A 259 4.63 5.32 11.90
N ALA A 260 5.95 5.19 11.89
CA ALA A 260 6.85 5.94 11.02
C ALA A 260 8.14 5.17 10.75
N ILE A 261 8.78 5.47 9.62
CA ILE A 261 10.08 4.89 9.24
C ILE A 261 11.14 5.32 10.25
N GLN A 262 11.70 4.35 10.96
CA GLN A 262 12.89 4.46 11.78
C GLN A 262 14.08 4.03 10.93
N TYR A 263 14.66 4.98 10.22
CA TYR A 263 15.78 4.71 9.33
C TYR A 263 17.04 4.36 10.14
N TYR A 264 17.86 3.43 9.64
CA TYR A 264 18.88 2.80 10.47
C TYR A 264 20.05 3.70 10.90
N ASP A 265 20.25 4.84 10.22
CA ASP A 265 21.38 5.76 10.42
C ASP A 265 21.29 6.53 11.76
N ASP A 266 20.08 6.73 12.26
CA ASP A 266 19.78 7.33 13.55
C ASP A 266 19.95 6.35 14.74
N ASN A 267 20.27 5.09 14.45
CA ASN A 267 20.48 4.07 15.46
C ASN A 267 21.94 3.91 15.85
N GLU A 268 22.13 3.64 17.14
CA GLU A 268 23.44 3.28 17.68
C GLU A 268 23.40 1.93 18.39
N LEU A 269 24.36 1.07 18.07
CA LEU A 269 24.38 -0.31 18.53
C LEU A 269 25.64 -0.61 19.35
N TYR A 270 25.47 -1.49 20.32
CA TYR A 270 26.52 -2.04 21.17
C TYR A 270 26.34 -3.54 21.33
N ILE A 271 27.44 -4.25 21.56
CA ILE A 271 27.41 -5.64 22.03
C ILE A 271 27.91 -5.64 23.46
N SER A 272 27.19 -6.31 24.35
CA SER A 272 27.45 -6.34 25.78
C SER A 272 27.45 -7.75 26.34
N THR A 273 28.12 -7.92 27.48
CA THR A 273 28.07 -9.12 28.31
C THR A 273 27.44 -8.78 29.66
N SER A 274 26.63 -9.71 30.18
CA SER A 274 26.04 -9.62 31.53
C SER A 274 26.70 -10.55 32.55
N ASN A 275 27.81 -11.21 32.16
CA ASN A 275 28.49 -12.21 32.98
C ASN A 275 29.42 -11.61 34.06
N THR A 276 29.48 -10.29 34.16
CA THR A 276 30.29 -9.56 35.13
C THR A 276 29.38 -8.73 36.04
N ASN A 277 29.84 -8.41 37.26
CA ASN A 277 29.08 -7.58 38.23
C ASN A 277 28.63 -6.22 37.66
N LEU A 278 29.32 -5.74 36.63
CA LEU A 278 28.94 -4.61 35.80
C LEU A 278 28.82 -5.13 34.38
N ASN A 279 27.74 -4.81 33.69
CA ASN A 279 27.61 -5.16 32.28
C ASN A 279 28.63 -4.34 31.48
N ASN A 280 29.46 -5.02 30.69
CA ASN A 280 30.49 -4.38 29.87
C ASN A 280 30.18 -4.61 28.40
N GLY A 281 30.22 -3.56 27.59
CA GLY A 281 30.03 -3.67 26.17
C GLY A 281 30.99 -2.84 25.33
N ILE A 282 30.99 -3.13 24.04
CA ILE A 282 31.78 -2.47 23.01
C ILE A 282 30.87 -1.92 21.92
N TYR A 283 31.33 -0.84 21.27
CA TYR A 283 30.61 -0.19 20.20
C TYR A 283 30.56 -1.06 18.93
N TYR A 284 29.35 -1.24 18.39
CA TYR A 284 29.17 -1.88 17.09
C TYR A 284 29.37 -0.85 15.99
N TYR A 285 30.55 -0.86 15.37
CA TYR A 285 30.90 0.13 14.35
C TYR A 285 30.33 -0.23 12.97
N GLN A 286 29.75 0.77 12.31
CA GLN A 286 29.09 0.64 11.01
C GLN A 286 29.99 1.17 9.88
N HIS A 287 31.10 0.49 9.58
CA HIS A 287 32.04 0.93 8.53
C HIS A 287 31.58 0.60 7.11
N LYS A 288 30.60 -0.29 6.97
CA LYS A 288 30.10 -0.81 5.70
C LYS A 288 28.59 -0.80 5.72
N ASP A 289 28.00 -0.44 4.59
CA ASP A 289 26.55 -0.32 4.44
C ASP A 289 25.79 -1.61 4.76
N TYR A 290 26.42 -2.78 4.59
CA TYR A 290 25.80 -4.07 4.90
C TYR A 290 25.82 -4.43 6.39
N ALA A 291 26.49 -3.64 7.24
CA ALA A 291 26.57 -3.90 8.68
C ALA A 291 25.17 -3.87 9.31
N ILE A 292 24.37 -2.88 8.93
CA ILE A 292 22.97 -2.74 9.32
C ILE A 292 22.12 -2.31 8.13
N ARG A 293 20.91 -2.85 7.98
CA ARG A 293 19.89 -2.38 7.02
C ARG A 293 18.51 -2.38 7.66
N ASN A 294 17.61 -1.56 7.15
CA ASN A 294 16.17 -1.76 7.39
C ASN A 294 15.68 -3.02 6.69
N VAL A 295 14.85 -3.79 7.39
CA VAL A 295 14.05 -4.91 6.86
C VAL A 295 12.59 -4.49 6.77
N THR A 296 12.08 -3.83 7.81
CA THR A 296 10.79 -3.13 7.80
C THR A 296 11.03 -1.66 8.20
N ASP A 297 9.97 -0.87 8.39
CA ASP A 297 10.08 0.50 8.88
C ASP A 297 10.69 0.60 10.28
N LYS A 298 10.70 -0.50 11.06
CA LYS A 298 11.28 -0.56 12.41
C LYS A 298 12.33 -1.66 12.63
N ASP A 299 12.29 -2.75 11.86
CA ASP A 299 13.12 -3.93 12.06
C ASP A 299 14.41 -3.83 11.25
N TYR A 300 15.50 -4.40 11.76
CA TYR A 300 16.82 -4.28 11.15
C TYR A 300 17.48 -5.63 10.88
N SER A 301 18.35 -5.67 9.88
CA SER A 301 19.27 -6.79 9.64
C SER A 301 20.66 -6.42 10.15
N LEU A 302 21.36 -7.36 10.78
CA LEU A 302 22.72 -7.15 11.30
C LEU A 302 23.68 -8.22 10.77
N TYR A 303 24.86 -7.82 10.29
CA TYR A 303 25.81 -8.80 9.74
C TYR A 303 26.36 -9.74 10.83
N THR A 304 26.05 -11.04 10.71
CA THR A 304 26.35 -12.06 11.73
C THR A 304 27.84 -12.14 12.08
N THR A 305 28.72 -12.09 11.08
CA THR A 305 30.17 -12.19 11.32
C THR A 305 30.70 -11.06 12.18
N TYR A 306 30.20 -9.82 11.99
CA TYR A 306 30.64 -8.69 12.83
C TYR A 306 30.18 -8.88 14.27
N ILE A 307 28.92 -9.26 14.45
CA ILE A 307 28.34 -9.53 15.77
C ILE A 307 29.11 -10.64 16.49
N ASN A 308 29.33 -11.78 15.82
CA ASN A 308 29.99 -12.93 16.42
C ASN A 308 31.47 -12.68 16.74
N ASN A 309 32.19 -11.93 15.90
CA ASN A 309 33.59 -11.57 16.18
C ASN A 309 33.70 -10.67 17.41
N GLN A 310 32.81 -9.68 17.53
CA GLN A 310 32.78 -8.78 18.69
C GLN A 310 32.28 -9.50 19.96
N ALA A 311 31.31 -10.41 19.83
CA ALA A 311 30.86 -11.25 20.93
C ALA A 311 31.97 -12.20 21.43
N GLN A 312 32.77 -12.77 20.51
CA GLN A 312 33.95 -13.58 20.87
C GLN A 312 35.00 -12.72 21.60
N LEU A 313 35.28 -11.52 21.11
CA LEU A 313 36.20 -10.59 21.78
C LEU A 313 35.76 -10.28 23.22
N LEU A 314 34.46 -10.08 23.46
CA LEU A 314 33.94 -9.88 24.82
C LEU A 314 34.08 -11.13 25.69
N SER A 315 33.90 -12.33 25.12
CA SER A 315 34.13 -13.59 25.82
C SER A 315 35.59 -13.75 26.24
N ASP A 316 36.53 -13.33 25.40
CA ASP A 316 37.97 -13.36 25.71
C ASP A 316 38.33 -12.36 26.82
N LEU A 317 37.66 -11.20 26.87
CA LEU A 317 37.94 -10.14 27.85
C LEU A 317 37.25 -10.35 29.20
N PHE A 318 36.00 -10.83 29.20
CA PHE A 318 35.11 -10.82 30.38
C PHE A 318 34.44 -12.17 30.66
N THR A 319 34.87 -13.24 29.99
CA THR A 319 34.38 -14.63 30.14
C THR A 319 32.92 -14.88 29.70
N GLY A 320 32.54 -16.16 29.66
CA GLY A 320 31.25 -16.69 29.23
C GLY A 320 31.09 -16.84 27.72
N ALA A 321 29.98 -17.43 27.27
CA ALA A 321 29.79 -17.86 25.89
C ALA A 321 29.27 -16.72 24.99
N ILE A 322 29.38 -16.90 23.66
CA ILE A 322 28.80 -15.97 22.67
C ILE A 322 27.28 -15.83 22.84
N SER A 323 26.60 -16.93 23.19
CA SER A 323 25.15 -16.97 23.41
C SER A 323 24.70 -16.06 24.55
N ASP A 324 25.58 -15.76 25.51
CA ASP A 324 25.23 -14.98 26.70
C ASP A 324 25.36 -13.47 26.48
N LYS A 325 25.71 -13.07 25.25
CA LYS A 325 25.94 -11.68 24.87
C LYS A 325 24.64 -11.06 24.35
N ASN A 326 24.50 -9.77 24.60
CA ASN A 326 23.32 -8.99 24.23
C ASN A 326 23.68 -7.87 23.25
N ILE A 327 22.79 -7.59 22.31
CA ILE A 327 22.80 -6.39 21.48
C ILE A 327 21.99 -5.32 22.19
N ILE A 328 22.58 -4.14 22.40
CA ILE A 328 21.89 -2.96 22.90
C ILE A 328 21.74 -1.99 21.73
N ILE A 329 20.52 -1.54 21.46
CA ILE A 329 20.23 -0.52 20.45
C ILE A 329 19.63 0.72 21.12
N TYR A 330 20.21 1.87 20.80
CA TYR A 330 19.66 3.18 21.10
C TYR A 330 19.07 3.74 19.81
N VAL A 331 17.75 3.98 19.82
CA VAL A 331 17.03 4.55 18.68
C VAL A 331 16.77 6.01 18.95
N ARG A 332 17.04 6.86 17.96
CA ARG A 332 16.83 8.31 18.06
C ARG A 332 15.63 8.76 17.24
N LYS A 333 15.11 9.93 17.58
CA LYS A 333 14.20 10.67 16.71
C LYS A 333 14.96 11.07 15.45
N SER A 334 14.34 10.83 14.30
CA SER A 334 14.85 11.34 13.03
C SER A 334 14.47 12.81 12.86
N GLY A 335 15.30 13.59 12.17
CA GLY A 335 14.91 14.96 11.82
C GLY A 335 13.87 15.04 10.71
N LEU A 336 13.62 13.93 9.99
CA LEU A 336 12.58 13.83 8.98
C LEU A 336 11.61 12.71 9.33
N ILE A 337 10.42 13.07 9.81
CA ILE A 337 9.38 12.10 10.15
C ILE A 337 8.68 11.66 8.86
N ARG A 338 8.74 10.35 8.58
CA ARG A 338 8.06 9.69 7.46
C ARG A 338 7.05 8.68 8.00
N ASN A 339 5.78 9.08 8.08
CA ASN A 339 4.72 8.17 8.52
C ASN A 339 4.63 6.97 7.58
N MET A 340 4.20 5.82 8.10
CA MET A 340 3.97 4.66 7.26
C MET A 340 2.87 4.97 6.25
N VAL A 341 3.14 4.71 4.98
CA VAL A 341 2.20 4.86 3.88
C VAL A 341 1.85 3.49 3.29
N TYR A 342 0.63 3.36 2.78
CA TYR A 342 0.31 2.28 1.85
C TYR A 342 1.30 2.27 0.69
N SER A 343 1.80 1.07 0.37
CA SER A 343 2.83 0.84 -0.63
C SER A 343 2.75 -0.60 -1.12
N ASN A 344 3.49 -0.90 -2.19
CA ASN A 344 3.53 -2.23 -2.79
C ASN A 344 4.12 -3.29 -1.84
N LEU A 345 4.83 -2.86 -0.79
CA LEU A 345 5.34 -3.77 0.25
C LEU A 345 4.26 -4.34 1.17
N LYS A 346 3.09 -3.70 1.26
CA LYS A 346 1.97 -4.15 2.11
C LYS A 346 2.36 -4.39 3.59
N LEU A 347 3.33 -3.63 4.14
CA LEU A 347 3.74 -3.77 5.55
C LEU A 347 2.56 -3.57 6.53
N HIS A 348 1.60 -2.72 6.19
CA HIS A 348 0.36 -2.55 6.96
C HIS A 348 -0.43 -3.85 7.13
N GLU A 349 -0.41 -4.77 6.15
CA GLU A 349 -1.04 -6.08 6.27
C GLU A 349 -0.24 -6.97 7.25
N LEU A 350 1.09 -6.99 7.14
CA LEU A 350 1.95 -7.73 8.08
C LEU A 350 1.63 -7.34 9.54
N TYR A 351 1.39 -6.06 9.81
CA TYR A 351 1.11 -5.56 11.16
C TYR A 351 -0.26 -5.92 11.73
N LYS A 352 -1.16 -6.51 10.94
CA LYS A 352 -2.41 -7.10 11.47
C LYS A 352 -2.18 -8.43 12.19
N LEU A 353 -1.05 -9.10 11.92
CA LEU A 353 -0.72 -10.38 12.53
C LEU A 353 -0.23 -10.19 13.98
N SER A 354 -0.34 -11.25 14.80
CA SER A 354 0.32 -11.30 16.11
C SER A 354 1.85 -11.17 15.96
N PRO A 355 2.59 -10.67 16.97
CA PRO A 355 4.05 -10.53 16.89
C PRO A 355 4.78 -11.83 16.54
N GLU A 356 4.28 -12.98 17.00
CA GLU A 356 4.81 -14.30 16.66
C GLU A 356 4.62 -14.63 15.17
N ASN A 357 3.40 -14.42 14.64
CA ASN A 357 3.11 -14.64 13.23
C ASN A 357 3.88 -13.66 12.33
N GLN A 358 4.07 -12.40 12.75
CA GLN A 358 4.94 -11.45 12.05
C GLN A 358 6.37 -11.99 11.91
N LEU A 359 6.97 -12.42 13.02
CA LEU A 359 8.33 -12.95 13.04
C LEU A 359 8.45 -14.23 12.18
N ASN A 360 7.49 -15.14 12.29
CA ASN A 360 7.45 -16.37 11.50
C ASN A 360 7.33 -16.08 9.99
N THR A 361 6.51 -15.09 9.60
CA THR A 361 6.40 -14.63 8.20
C THR A 361 7.70 -14.03 7.70
N LEU A 362 8.34 -13.14 8.48
CA LEU A 362 9.63 -12.54 8.11
C LEU A 362 10.72 -13.60 7.88
N LEU A 363 10.70 -14.70 8.65
CA LEU A 363 11.67 -15.78 8.55
C LEU A 363 11.27 -16.87 7.54
N GLY A 364 10.04 -16.84 7.01
CA GLY A 364 9.50 -17.90 6.15
C GLY A 364 9.31 -19.23 6.88
N THR A 365 9.02 -19.19 8.17
CA THR A 365 8.79 -20.40 9.00
C THR A 365 7.30 -20.71 9.03
N GLY A 366 6.91 -21.88 8.53
CA GLY A 366 5.51 -22.36 8.55
C GLY A 366 4.62 -21.85 7.42
N TYR A 367 5.08 -20.89 6.60
CA TYR A 367 4.29 -20.26 5.54
C TYR A 367 5.12 -20.04 4.26
N THR A 368 4.45 -19.98 3.11
CA THR A 368 5.08 -19.89 1.77
C THR A 368 5.04 -18.47 1.16
N LEU A 369 4.73 -17.43 1.94
CA LEU A 369 4.66 -16.05 1.45
C LEU A 369 6.05 -15.42 1.36
N SER A 370 6.65 -15.45 0.17
CA SER A 370 8.03 -14.99 -0.04
C SER A 370 8.20 -13.48 0.05
N GLU A 371 7.19 -12.73 -0.35
CA GLU A 371 7.22 -11.28 -0.56
C GLU A 371 7.41 -10.51 0.75
N LEU A 372 6.94 -11.06 1.86
CA LEU A 372 7.11 -10.50 3.21
C LEU A 372 8.30 -11.12 3.98
N ARG A 373 9.17 -11.90 3.32
CA ARG A 373 10.39 -12.43 3.96
C ARG A 373 11.48 -11.37 4.07
N ALA A 374 12.28 -11.46 5.12
CA ALA A 374 13.28 -10.46 5.48
C ALA A 374 14.27 -10.17 4.34
N GLU A 375 14.73 -11.18 3.60
CA GLU A 375 15.65 -11.01 2.48
C GLU A 375 15.06 -10.23 1.30
N ASN A 376 13.75 -10.33 1.08
CA ASN A 376 13.04 -9.65 0.00
C ASN A 376 12.69 -8.23 0.42
N LEU A 377 12.24 -8.04 1.66
CA LEU A 377 11.92 -6.72 2.21
C LEU A 377 13.18 -5.84 2.29
N GLU A 378 14.31 -6.33 2.80
CA GLU A 378 15.59 -5.60 2.83
C GLU A 378 16.06 -5.14 1.43
N ASN A 379 15.75 -5.94 0.41
CA ASN A 379 16.10 -5.67 -0.99
C ASN A 379 15.01 -4.93 -1.78
N SER A 380 13.91 -4.55 -1.13
CA SER A 380 12.75 -3.96 -1.79
C SER A 380 13.03 -2.57 -2.37
N ASP A 381 12.22 -2.20 -3.35
CA ASP A 381 12.28 -0.87 -3.96
C ASP A 381 11.96 0.25 -2.95
N TYR A 382 11.11 -0.03 -1.97
CA TYR A 382 10.80 0.89 -0.87
C TYR A 382 12.05 1.31 -0.11
N PHE A 383 12.88 0.36 0.33
CA PHE A 383 14.12 0.71 1.03
C PHE A 383 15.22 1.20 0.10
N LYS A 384 15.16 0.95 -1.22
CA LYS A 384 16.03 1.64 -2.19
C LYS A 384 15.69 3.13 -2.31
N ILE A 385 14.41 3.51 -2.20
CA ILE A 385 13.99 4.92 -2.13
C ILE A 385 14.36 5.52 -0.79
N ALA A 386 14.00 4.87 0.32
CA ALA A 386 14.26 5.38 1.66
C ALA A 386 15.76 5.63 1.89
N SER A 387 16.63 4.71 1.44
CA SER A 387 18.08 4.80 1.59
C SER A 387 18.80 5.57 0.48
N ASN A 388 18.09 6.27 -0.41
CA ASN A 388 18.74 6.87 -1.57
C ASN A 388 19.64 8.04 -1.17
N THR A 389 20.78 8.21 -1.83
CA THR A 389 21.68 9.34 -1.57
C THR A 389 21.63 10.42 -2.66
N ASN A 390 20.99 10.14 -3.80
CA ASN A 390 20.90 11.07 -4.92
C ASN A 390 19.49 11.06 -5.53
N LEU A 391 18.81 12.20 -5.49
CA LEU A 391 17.45 12.34 -6.02
C LEU A 391 17.34 12.00 -7.51
N SER A 392 18.42 12.11 -8.30
CA SER A 392 18.40 11.68 -9.70
C SER A 392 18.15 10.19 -9.89
N ASN A 393 18.41 9.37 -8.86
CA ASN A 393 18.19 7.93 -8.89
C ASN A 393 16.72 7.55 -8.62
N LEU A 394 15.88 8.51 -8.19
CA LEU A 394 14.45 8.31 -7.99
C LEU A 394 13.73 8.34 -9.33
N THR A 395 13.96 7.30 -10.14
CA THR A 395 13.31 7.15 -11.43
C THR A 395 11.82 6.93 -11.22
N ASN A 396 11.05 7.29 -12.24
CA ASN A 396 9.62 7.07 -12.28
C ASN A 396 9.25 5.59 -12.11
N GLN A 397 10.03 4.67 -12.71
CA GLN A 397 9.84 3.24 -12.56
C GLN A 397 10.02 2.78 -11.11
N LEU A 398 11.10 3.23 -10.45
CA LEU A 398 11.36 2.89 -9.05
C LEU A 398 10.28 3.43 -8.10
N CYS A 399 9.82 4.67 -8.33
CA CYS A 399 8.75 5.27 -7.52
C CYS A 399 7.43 4.52 -7.72
N SER A 400 7.09 4.17 -8.96
CA SER A 400 5.85 3.46 -9.28
C SER A 400 5.84 2.02 -8.73
N SER A 401 6.96 1.28 -8.82
CA SER A 401 7.08 -0.07 -8.25
C SER A 401 7.10 -0.07 -6.72
N THR A 402 7.61 1.00 -6.11
CA THR A 402 7.60 1.17 -4.65
C THR A 402 6.19 1.40 -4.12
N VAL A 403 5.44 2.33 -4.73
CA VAL A 403 4.09 2.67 -4.25
C VAL A 403 3.10 1.59 -4.67
N GLY A 404 3.15 1.07 -5.90
CA GLY A 404 2.25 0.02 -6.39
C GLY A 404 0.86 0.52 -6.78
N TYR A 405 0.15 -0.25 -7.62
CA TYR A 405 -1.12 0.17 -8.22
C TYR A 405 -2.19 0.56 -7.17
N ASN A 406 -2.43 -0.31 -6.17
CA ASN A 406 -3.48 -0.08 -5.16
C ASN A 406 -3.25 1.25 -4.43
N ALA A 407 -2.08 1.44 -3.83
CA ALA A 407 -1.75 2.68 -3.15
C ALA A 407 -1.75 3.91 -4.08
N ILE A 408 -1.32 3.79 -5.35
CA ILE A 408 -1.44 4.89 -6.31
C ILE A 408 -2.92 5.29 -6.48
N THR A 409 -3.81 4.32 -6.70
CA THR A 409 -5.25 4.61 -6.81
C THR A 409 -5.83 5.17 -5.51
N TYR A 410 -5.38 4.68 -4.35
CA TYR A 410 -5.78 5.21 -3.05
C TYR A 410 -5.38 6.67 -2.85
N TYR A 411 -4.15 7.07 -3.18
CA TYR A 411 -3.70 8.45 -2.96
C TYR A 411 -4.15 9.44 -4.04
N PHE A 412 -4.24 9.00 -5.30
CA PHE A 412 -4.48 9.90 -6.43
C PHE A 412 -5.90 9.82 -7.01
N ALA A 413 -6.68 8.80 -6.64
CA ALA A 413 -7.99 8.51 -7.23
C ALA A 413 -9.06 8.09 -6.21
N ASN A 414 -8.90 8.42 -4.92
CA ASN A 414 -9.84 7.98 -3.88
C ASN A 414 -11.29 8.44 -4.15
N ASN A 415 -12.24 7.51 -4.13
CA ASN A 415 -13.67 7.73 -4.29
C ASN A 415 -14.46 6.51 -3.73
N PRO A 416 -15.79 6.61 -3.49
CA PRO A 416 -16.65 7.80 -3.58
C PRO A 416 -16.27 8.88 -2.56
N ILE A 417 -16.64 10.14 -2.85
CA ILE A 417 -16.47 11.27 -1.92
C ILE A 417 -17.84 11.74 -1.44
N TYR A 418 -17.97 11.88 -0.11
CA TYR A 418 -19.18 12.35 0.54
C TYR A 418 -19.10 13.85 0.83
N LYS A 419 -20.23 14.53 0.71
CA LYS A 419 -20.37 15.94 1.01
C LYS A 419 -20.12 16.20 2.49
N GLU A 420 -19.22 17.13 2.78
CA GLU A 420 -19.03 17.63 4.14
C GLU A 420 -20.17 18.56 4.55
N ILE A 421 -20.54 18.54 5.83
CA ILE A 421 -21.60 19.40 6.36
C ILE A 421 -21.24 20.88 6.12
N GLY A 422 -22.12 21.61 5.44
CA GLY A 422 -21.94 23.04 5.16
C GLY A 422 -21.07 23.37 3.93
N SER A 423 -20.48 22.36 3.26
CA SER A 423 -19.77 22.56 1.99
C SER A 423 -20.66 22.22 0.79
N LEU A 424 -20.59 23.04 -0.25
CA LEU A 424 -21.17 22.74 -1.58
C LEU A 424 -20.11 22.23 -2.57
N THR A 425 -18.84 22.21 -2.16
CA THR A 425 -17.70 21.92 -3.02
C THR A 425 -16.87 20.75 -2.48
N ILE A 426 -16.40 19.90 -3.37
CA ILE A 426 -15.52 18.76 -3.06
C ILE A 426 -14.17 18.95 -3.74
N ASN A 427 -13.09 18.60 -3.03
CA ASN A 427 -11.75 18.48 -3.62
C ASN A 427 -11.68 17.25 -4.52
N VAL A 428 -11.41 17.46 -5.80
CA VAL A 428 -11.33 16.39 -6.81
C VAL A 428 -9.97 15.69 -6.68
N PRO A 429 -9.91 14.35 -6.58
CA PRO A 429 -8.66 13.60 -6.59
C PRO A 429 -7.83 13.91 -7.83
N TYR A 430 -6.51 13.99 -7.67
CA TYR A 430 -5.59 14.49 -8.71
C TYR A 430 -5.81 13.85 -10.08
N LEU A 431 -6.05 12.52 -10.12
CA LEU A 431 -6.28 11.79 -11.36
C LEU A 431 -7.50 12.29 -12.15
N TYR A 432 -8.56 12.71 -11.45
CA TYR A 432 -9.82 13.12 -12.04
C TYR A 432 -9.90 14.61 -12.40
N GLN A 433 -8.89 15.41 -12.01
CA GLN A 433 -8.89 16.87 -12.22
C GLN A 433 -8.75 17.27 -13.69
N LYS A 434 -8.06 16.46 -14.50
CA LYS A 434 -7.84 16.80 -15.92
C LYS A 434 -9.09 16.53 -16.75
N LEU A 435 -9.68 15.36 -16.58
CA LEU A 435 -10.82 14.90 -17.35
C LEU A 435 -11.51 13.74 -16.63
N SER A 436 -12.75 13.94 -16.22
CA SER A 436 -13.55 12.90 -15.57
C SER A 436 -15.03 12.98 -15.91
N LEU A 437 -15.72 11.87 -15.70
CA LEU A 437 -17.16 11.81 -15.55
C LEU A 437 -17.49 11.66 -14.07
N THR A 438 -18.57 12.30 -13.65
CA THR A 438 -19.03 12.34 -12.27
C THR A 438 -20.43 11.77 -12.18
N PHE A 439 -20.71 11.07 -11.08
CA PHE A 439 -22.00 10.45 -10.83
C PHE A 439 -22.45 10.84 -9.42
N GLU A 440 -23.55 11.58 -9.34
CA GLU A 440 -24.07 12.07 -8.07
C GLU A 440 -25.09 11.10 -7.47
N TYR A 441 -25.05 10.99 -6.14
CA TYR A 441 -25.95 10.15 -5.35
C TYR A 441 -26.64 10.98 -4.27
N ASP A 442 -27.90 10.66 -3.98
CA ASP A 442 -28.66 11.30 -2.92
C ASP A 442 -28.20 10.86 -1.51
N ILE A 443 -28.84 11.40 -0.47
CA ILE A 443 -28.55 11.04 0.93
C ILE A 443 -28.81 9.56 1.25
N ASN A 444 -29.66 8.89 0.47
CA ASN A 444 -29.97 7.46 0.61
C ASN A 444 -29.05 6.57 -0.26
N GLY A 445 -28.11 7.16 -1.01
CA GLY A 445 -27.22 6.44 -1.91
C GLY A 445 -27.84 6.06 -3.26
N LEU A 446 -28.96 6.65 -3.66
CA LEU A 446 -29.57 6.44 -4.98
C LEU A 446 -28.91 7.32 -6.04
N TYR A 447 -28.65 6.74 -7.20
CA TYR A 447 -28.08 7.46 -8.34
C TYR A 447 -29.06 8.54 -8.84
N LEU A 448 -28.54 9.75 -9.10
CA LEU A 448 -29.32 10.90 -9.55
C LEU A 448 -29.03 11.27 -11.00
N ASN A 449 -27.77 11.55 -11.32
CA ASN A 449 -27.35 12.05 -12.63
C ASN A 449 -25.84 11.91 -12.83
N SER A 450 -25.39 12.18 -14.07
CA SER A 450 -23.99 12.15 -14.45
C SER A 450 -23.58 13.39 -15.26
N HIS A 451 -22.36 13.89 -15.02
CA HIS A 451 -21.82 15.08 -15.70
C HIS A 451 -20.34 14.92 -16.01
N SER A 452 -19.83 15.60 -17.03
CA SER A 452 -18.39 15.77 -17.21
C SER A 452 -17.84 16.80 -16.21
N SER A 453 -16.65 16.55 -15.68
CA SER A 453 -16.00 17.42 -14.69
C SER A 453 -14.52 17.61 -15.01
N THR A 454 -14.03 18.80 -14.69
CA THR A 454 -12.62 19.18 -14.77
C THR A 454 -12.28 20.16 -13.64
N GLY A 455 -11.01 20.25 -13.30
CA GLY A 455 -10.48 21.13 -12.26
C GLY A 455 -10.38 20.47 -10.87
N PRO A 456 -9.74 21.18 -9.92
CA PRO A 456 -9.49 20.68 -8.58
C PRO A 456 -10.70 20.73 -7.64
N ASN A 457 -11.76 21.45 -8.01
CA ASN A 457 -12.97 21.62 -7.21
C ASN A 457 -14.19 21.19 -8.01
N TYR A 458 -15.03 20.34 -7.42
CA TYR A 458 -16.31 19.94 -7.96
C TYR A 458 -17.45 20.61 -7.19
N ILE A 459 -18.44 21.13 -7.90
CA ILE A 459 -19.67 21.69 -7.33
C ILE A 459 -20.80 20.75 -7.71
N PHE A 460 -21.59 20.34 -6.72
CA PHE A 460 -22.76 19.49 -6.98
C PHE A 460 -23.75 20.20 -7.90
N PHE A 461 -24.20 19.50 -8.95
CA PHE A 461 -25.21 19.96 -9.89
C PHE A 461 -26.62 19.81 -9.31
N ASN A 462 -26.90 18.71 -8.61
CA ASN A 462 -28.20 18.49 -7.97
C ASN A 462 -28.17 18.88 -6.49
N ALA A 463 -29.17 19.64 -6.05
CA ALA A 463 -29.29 20.12 -4.67
C ALA A 463 -29.45 18.97 -3.66
N ASN A 464 -29.99 17.83 -4.09
CA ASN A 464 -30.20 16.64 -3.27
C ASN A 464 -28.95 15.73 -3.18
N SER A 465 -27.87 16.09 -3.87
CA SER A 465 -26.65 15.28 -3.91
C SER A 465 -25.89 15.33 -2.58
N ASN A 466 -25.48 14.15 -2.13
CA ASN A 466 -24.76 13.91 -0.89
C ASN A 466 -23.43 13.18 -1.13
N ALA A 467 -23.29 12.44 -2.22
CA ALA A 467 -22.04 11.78 -2.58
C ALA A 467 -21.79 11.86 -4.09
N VAL A 468 -20.53 11.72 -4.48
CA VAL A 468 -20.11 11.68 -5.87
C VAL A 468 -19.07 10.58 -6.10
N GLU A 469 -19.22 9.84 -7.18
CA GLU A 469 -18.17 8.98 -7.73
C GLU A 469 -17.57 9.63 -8.98
N PHE A 470 -16.26 9.42 -9.18
CA PHE A 470 -15.54 9.89 -10.36
C PHE A 470 -15.11 8.69 -11.22
N LEU A 471 -15.20 8.83 -12.53
CA LEU A 471 -14.63 7.89 -13.49
C LEU A 471 -13.69 8.65 -14.41
N TYR A 472 -12.47 8.13 -14.60
CA TYR A 472 -11.46 8.80 -15.40
C TYR A 472 -11.85 8.82 -16.88
N GLY A 473 -11.65 9.95 -17.54
CA GLY A 473 -11.88 10.10 -18.98
C GLY A 473 -13.23 10.72 -19.36
N ILE A 474 -13.66 10.44 -20.59
CA ILE A 474 -14.87 10.99 -21.23
C ILE A 474 -15.80 9.89 -21.71
N ASN A 475 -17.02 10.28 -22.05
CA ASN A 475 -17.91 9.41 -22.78
C ASN A 475 -17.38 9.21 -24.21
N ILE A 476 -17.59 8.02 -24.75
CA ILE A 476 -17.14 7.61 -26.07
C ILE A 476 -17.77 8.54 -27.14
N GLY A 477 -16.93 8.99 -28.07
CA GLY A 477 -17.35 9.80 -29.21
C GLY A 477 -17.52 8.95 -30.48
N ASN A 478 -17.14 9.51 -31.62
CA ASN A 478 -17.13 8.78 -32.89
C ASN A 478 -15.94 7.80 -32.94
N ASN A 479 -16.19 6.52 -32.69
CA ASN A 479 -15.19 5.47 -32.91
C ASN A 479 -15.36 4.83 -34.29
N LYS A 480 -14.28 4.31 -34.87
CA LYS A 480 -14.25 3.72 -36.21
C LYS A 480 -13.46 2.41 -36.19
N TYR A 481 -13.87 1.44 -37.01
CA TYR A 481 -13.05 0.28 -37.37
C TYR A 481 -12.17 0.59 -38.58
N TYR A 482 -10.89 0.27 -38.46
CA TYR A 482 -9.88 0.54 -39.48
C TYR A 482 -9.59 -0.72 -40.30
N GLU A 483 -9.29 -0.53 -41.58
CA GLU A 483 -8.80 -1.59 -42.45
C GLU A 483 -7.27 -1.73 -42.40
N SER A 484 -6.78 -2.88 -42.85
CA SER A 484 -5.33 -3.14 -42.96
C SER A 484 -4.64 -2.11 -43.86
N GLY A 485 -3.51 -1.57 -43.40
CA GLY A 485 -2.73 -0.56 -44.10
C GLY A 485 -3.22 0.89 -43.91
N GLU A 486 -4.35 1.12 -43.24
CA GLU A 486 -4.75 2.48 -42.86
C GLU A 486 -3.75 3.12 -41.90
N VAL A 487 -3.49 4.42 -42.09
CA VAL A 487 -2.66 5.22 -41.19
C VAL A 487 -3.56 5.76 -40.07
N ILE A 488 -3.27 5.37 -38.82
CA ILE A 488 -4.08 5.70 -37.65
C ILE A 488 -3.34 6.73 -36.80
N THR A 489 -3.99 7.87 -36.55
CA THR A 489 -3.49 8.87 -35.60
C THR A 489 -4.07 8.60 -34.22
N LEU A 490 -3.20 8.35 -33.25
CA LEU A 490 -3.57 8.01 -31.88
C LEU A 490 -3.82 9.26 -31.03
N LYS A 491 -4.80 9.17 -30.13
CA LYS A 491 -5.01 10.16 -29.07
C LYS A 491 -3.90 10.06 -28.02
N HIS A 492 -3.62 11.16 -27.31
CA HIS A 492 -2.63 11.17 -26.22
C HIS A 492 -3.23 10.54 -24.95
N SER A 493 -3.44 9.23 -24.99
CA SER A 493 -4.06 8.44 -23.93
C SER A 493 -3.56 7.00 -23.99
N GLU A 494 -3.71 6.24 -22.91
CA GLU A 494 -3.40 4.80 -22.94
C GLU A 494 -4.40 4.06 -23.84
N TYR A 495 -3.90 3.14 -24.67
CA TYR A 495 -4.69 2.46 -25.69
C TYR A 495 -4.27 1.01 -25.89
N LYS A 496 -5.15 0.24 -26.53
CA LYS A 496 -4.89 -1.09 -27.07
C LYS A 496 -5.34 -1.17 -28.53
N VAL A 497 -4.52 -1.83 -29.36
CA VAL A 497 -4.80 -2.14 -30.76
C VAL A 497 -5.35 -3.56 -30.84
N LEU A 498 -6.60 -3.69 -31.25
CA LEU A 498 -7.33 -4.95 -31.31
C LEU A 498 -7.60 -5.36 -32.75
N SER A 499 -7.57 -6.65 -33.02
CA SER A 499 -7.82 -7.23 -34.34
C SER A 499 -8.80 -8.40 -34.26
N ALA A 500 -9.75 -8.48 -35.20
CA ALA A 500 -10.70 -9.60 -35.31
C ALA A 500 -11.17 -9.78 -36.77
N MET A 501 -11.59 -10.99 -37.14
CA MET A 501 -12.16 -11.28 -38.45
C MET A 501 -13.63 -10.86 -38.53
N PHE A 502 -14.03 -10.34 -39.69
CA PHE A 502 -15.39 -9.92 -39.99
C PHE A 502 -15.92 -10.60 -41.25
N MET A 503 -17.23 -10.88 -41.25
CA MET A 503 -17.99 -11.23 -42.44
C MET A 503 -19.03 -10.14 -42.67
N GLY A 504 -18.78 -9.25 -43.65
CA GLY A 504 -19.57 -8.03 -43.81
C GLY A 504 -19.38 -7.06 -42.63
N LEU A 505 -20.45 -6.81 -41.86
CA LEU A 505 -20.43 -5.95 -40.67
C LEU A 505 -20.36 -6.74 -39.36
N ASP A 506 -20.50 -8.06 -39.42
CA ASP A 506 -20.54 -8.94 -38.25
C ASP A 506 -19.17 -9.52 -37.93
N ARG A 507 -18.81 -9.46 -36.65
CA ARG A 507 -17.57 -10.06 -36.13
C ARG A 507 -17.74 -11.57 -35.99
N ILE A 508 -16.80 -12.34 -36.52
CA ILE A 508 -16.84 -13.81 -36.50
C ILE A 508 -15.78 -14.47 -35.60
N THR A 509 -14.73 -13.75 -35.19
CA THR A 509 -13.73 -14.23 -34.21
C THR A 509 -13.69 -13.33 -32.98
N ASN A 510 -13.06 -13.81 -31.90
CA ASN A 510 -12.78 -12.98 -30.74
C ASN A 510 -11.78 -11.86 -31.09
N TRP A 511 -11.79 -10.79 -30.28
CA TRP A 511 -10.78 -9.74 -30.35
C TRP A 511 -9.43 -10.24 -29.82
N GLU A 512 -8.36 -9.94 -30.55
CA GLU A 512 -6.97 -10.22 -30.18
C GLU A 512 -6.23 -8.90 -29.92
N ASP A 513 -5.50 -8.79 -28.81
CA ASP A 513 -4.58 -7.65 -28.55
C ASP A 513 -3.30 -7.84 -29.37
N ILE A 514 -3.08 -6.96 -30.34
CA ILE A 514 -1.89 -6.94 -31.19
C ILE A 514 -1.00 -5.72 -30.92
N THR A 515 -1.24 -4.97 -29.84
CA THR A 515 -0.56 -3.70 -29.53
C THR A 515 0.97 -3.81 -29.56
N ASN A 516 1.51 -4.91 -29.03
CA ASN A 516 2.94 -5.15 -28.89
C ASN A 516 3.51 -6.06 -29.99
N ASP A 517 2.73 -6.43 -31.01
CA ASP A 517 3.20 -7.23 -32.13
C ASP A 517 3.87 -6.33 -33.18
N THR A 518 5.20 -6.24 -33.11
CA THR A 518 6.01 -5.39 -34.00
C THR A 518 5.95 -5.79 -35.47
N ASN A 519 5.49 -7.02 -35.80
CA ASN A 519 5.31 -7.44 -37.19
C ASN A 519 4.00 -6.91 -37.77
N LYS A 520 3.02 -6.58 -36.92
CA LYS A 520 1.71 -6.08 -37.33
C LYS A 520 1.55 -4.59 -37.10
N VAL A 521 2.03 -4.06 -35.98
CA VAL A 521 1.89 -2.66 -35.60
C VAL A 521 3.22 -1.96 -35.78
N THR A 522 3.30 -1.06 -36.76
CA THR A 522 4.47 -0.21 -36.98
C THR A 522 4.19 1.20 -36.50
N VAL A 523 5.01 1.69 -35.56
CA VAL A 523 4.96 3.08 -35.10
C VAL A 523 5.80 3.93 -36.05
N VAL A 524 5.16 4.83 -36.79
CA VAL A 524 5.83 5.69 -37.79
C VAL A 524 6.36 6.97 -37.13
N ASN A 525 5.58 7.54 -36.21
CA ASN A 525 5.91 8.66 -35.32
C ASN A 525 5.24 8.41 -33.95
N ASN A 526 5.66 9.07 -32.87
CA ASN A 526 5.18 8.84 -31.49
C ASN A 526 3.64 8.78 -31.29
N ASN A 527 2.83 9.24 -32.24
CA ASN A 527 1.37 9.21 -32.22
C ASN A 527 0.73 8.67 -33.52
N ILE A 528 1.50 8.11 -34.45
CA ILE A 528 0.98 7.56 -35.72
C ILE A 528 1.41 6.10 -35.85
N ILE A 529 0.42 5.23 -36.05
CA ILE A 529 0.65 3.81 -36.29
C ILE A 529 0.08 3.40 -37.64
N THR A 530 0.72 2.42 -38.26
CA THR A 530 0.18 1.65 -39.39
C THR A 530 0.05 0.21 -38.94
N VAL A 531 -1.10 -0.40 -39.21
CA VAL A 531 -1.36 -1.80 -38.83
C VAL A 531 -1.46 -2.66 -40.09
N THR A 532 -0.63 -3.70 -40.17
CA THR A 532 -0.63 -4.69 -41.25
C THR A 532 -1.30 -5.96 -40.76
N GLU A 533 -2.48 -6.25 -41.30
CA GLU A 533 -3.26 -7.45 -41.02
C GLU A 533 -3.85 -8.07 -42.30
N THR A 534 -4.42 -9.27 -42.18
CA THR A 534 -5.14 -9.90 -43.29
C THR A 534 -6.36 -9.08 -43.72
N VAL A 535 -6.71 -9.08 -45.02
CA VAL A 535 -7.76 -8.23 -45.62
C VAL A 535 -9.16 -8.42 -44.99
N ASN A 536 -9.43 -9.58 -44.39
CA ASN A 536 -10.73 -9.86 -43.76
C ASN A 536 -10.77 -9.53 -42.26
N LYS A 537 -9.70 -8.93 -41.71
CA LYS A 537 -9.63 -8.49 -40.31
C LYS A 537 -9.82 -6.97 -40.22
N LYS A 538 -10.65 -6.55 -39.27
CA LYS A 538 -10.81 -5.13 -38.90
C LYS A 538 -10.04 -4.83 -37.62
N ILE A 539 -9.61 -3.58 -37.50
CA ILE A 539 -8.81 -3.06 -36.40
C ILE A 539 -9.64 -2.10 -35.55
N LYS A 540 -9.60 -2.26 -34.22
CA LYS A 540 -10.23 -1.35 -33.26
C LYS A 540 -9.16 -0.78 -32.33
N ILE A 541 -9.19 0.52 -32.10
CA ILE A 541 -8.38 1.16 -31.05
C ILE A 541 -9.27 1.37 -29.83
N HIS A 542 -8.93 0.72 -28.72
CA HIS A 542 -9.62 0.90 -27.45
C HIS A 542 -8.81 1.82 -26.55
N TYR A 543 -9.36 2.99 -26.22
CA TYR A 543 -8.74 3.96 -25.32
C TYR A 543 -9.23 3.77 -23.89
N PHE A 544 -8.31 3.82 -22.92
CA PHE A 544 -8.64 3.57 -21.51
C PHE A 544 -9.36 4.74 -20.82
N ASN A 545 -9.37 5.92 -21.45
CA ASN A 545 -10.09 7.09 -21.00
C ASN A 545 -11.40 7.33 -21.78
N GLU A 546 -11.88 6.34 -22.53
CA GLU A 546 -13.17 6.36 -23.20
C GLU A 546 -14.11 5.35 -22.55
N ASN A 547 -15.20 5.87 -22.00
CA ASN A 547 -16.23 5.10 -21.33
C ASN A 547 -17.50 5.14 -22.18
N ASN A 548 -18.27 4.07 -22.26
CA ASN A 548 -19.55 4.08 -22.99
C ASN A 548 -20.70 4.16 -21.98
N ILE A 549 -21.28 5.34 -21.85
CA ILE A 549 -22.31 5.66 -20.85
C ILE A 549 -23.52 6.27 -21.53
N TYR A 550 -24.70 5.77 -21.20
CA TYR A 550 -25.95 6.30 -21.76
C TYR A 550 -27.14 5.87 -20.92
N ASP A 551 -28.26 6.57 -21.13
CA ASP A 551 -29.55 6.30 -20.52
C ASP A 551 -30.52 5.74 -21.56
N ILE A 552 -31.35 4.79 -21.15
CA ILE A 552 -32.47 4.28 -21.94
C ILE A 552 -33.74 4.24 -21.09
N GLN A 553 -34.89 4.24 -21.75
CA GLN A 553 -36.20 4.08 -21.13
C GLN A 553 -36.91 2.88 -21.73
N ILE A 554 -37.40 1.97 -20.89
CA ILE A 554 -38.06 0.74 -21.33
C ILE A 554 -39.48 0.64 -20.72
N PRO A 555 -40.53 0.45 -21.54
CA PRO A 555 -41.89 0.26 -21.03
C PRO A 555 -42.08 -1.13 -20.41
N LEU A 556 -43.04 -1.25 -19.48
CA LEU A 556 -43.40 -2.54 -18.87
C LEU A 556 -44.39 -3.39 -19.70
N THR A 557 -44.73 -2.96 -20.93
CA THR A 557 -45.86 -3.51 -21.70
C THR A 557 -45.64 -4.92 -22.23
N ASP A 558 -44.40 -5.34 -22.50
CA ASP A 558 -44.09 -6.65 -23.09
C ASP A 558 -43.78 -7.73 -22.03
N GLY A 559 -44.00 -7.43 -20.74
CA GLY A 559 -43.66 -8.36 -19.67
C GLY A 559 -42.16 -8.60 -19.50
N LEU A 560 -41.31 -7.76 -20.11
CA LEU A 560 -39.85 -7.89 -20.14
C LEU A 560 -39.15 -6.55 -19.92
N LEU A 561 -37.95 -6.63 -19.35
CA LEU A 561 -36.94 -5.57 -19.39
C LEU A 561 -35.70 -6.12 -20.09
N TYR A 562 -35.80 -6.26 -21.41
CA TYR A 562 -34.83 -6.92 -22.27
C TYR A 562 -34.32 -5.97 -23.36
N PHE A 563 -33.00 -5.80 -23.47
CA PHE A 563 -32.38 -4.89 -24.43
C PHE A 563 -30.94 -5.28 -24.75
N PRO A 564 -30.42 -4.97 -25.96
CA PRO A 564 -29.01 -5.09 -26.25
C PRO A 564 -28.22 -3.93 -25.63
N LEU A 565 -27.02 -4.22 -25.12
CA LEU A 565 -26.02 -3.18 -24.88
C LEU A 565 -25.50 -2.67 -26.22
N THR A 566 -25.43 -1.36 -26.40
CA THR A 566 -25.05 -0.71 -27.65
C THR A 566 -23.86 0.23 -27.53
N VAL A 567 -23.23 0.55 -28.66
CA VAL A 567 -22.13 1.51 -28.79
C VAL A 567 -22.25 2.30 -30.11
N PRO A 568 -21.98 3.62 -30.12
CA PRO A 568 -21.85 4.37 -31.36
C PRO A 568 -20.49 4.12 -32.02
N GLU A 569 -20.49 3.57 -33.24
CA GLU A 569 -19.26 3.38 -34.03
C GLU A 569 -19.50 3.29 -35.53
N ASP A 570 -18.48 3.63 -36.31
CA ASP A 570 -18.41 3.46 -37.77
C ASP A 570 -17.74 2.13 -38.13
N ARG A 571 -18.55 1.18 -38.61
CA ARG A 571 -18.09 -0.13 -39.11
C ARG A 571 -17.86 -0.18 -40.62
N GLY A 572 -17.76 0.98 -41.28
CA GLY A 572 -17.59 1.15 -42.73
C GLY A 572 -18.82 1.70 -43.45
N THR A 573 -19.85 2.13 -42.70
CA THR A 573 -21.12 2.66 -43.24
C THR A 573 -21.52 4.00 -42.59
N GLY A 574 -20.56 4.69 -41.99
CA GLY A 574 -20.78 5.87 -41.17
C GLY A 574 -21.10 5.51 -39.71
N ASN A 575 -21.11 6.52 -38.85
CA ASN A 575 -21.35 6.34 -37.42
C ASN A 575 -22.81 5.91 -37.15
N GLN A 576 -23.01 4.73 -36.60
CA GLN A 576 -24.32 4.17 -36.26
C GLN A 576 -24.26 3.52 -34.87
N VAL A 577 -25.43 3.24 -34.28
CA VAL A 577 -25.53 2.55 -32.99
C VAL A 577 -25.61 1.05 -33.24
N TRP A 578 -24.61 0.31 -32.78
CA TRP A 578 -24.50 -1.15 -32.94
C TRP A 578 -24.59 -1.86 -31.59
N PRO A 579 -25.13 -3.09 -31.54
CA PRO A 579 -24.88 -3.98 -30.41
C PRO A 579 -23.37 -4.13 -30.18
N ILE A 580 -22.95 -4.03 -28.91
CA ILE A 580 -21.54 -4.14 -28.58
C ILE A 580 -21.02 -5.52 -28.97
N ASP A 581 -19.85 -5.57 -29.61
CA ASP A 581 -19.12 -6.81 -29.85
C ASP A 581 -17.93 -6.96 -28.87
N PHE A 582 -17.46 -5.86 -28.28
CA PHE A 582 -16.32 -5.81 -27.37
C PHE A 582 -16.77 -5.85 -25.91
N PRO A 583 -16.26 -6.79 -25.08
CA PRO A 583 -16.60 -6.85 -23.67
C PRO A 583 -15.82 -5.81 -22.87
N TYR A 584 -16.51 -4.88 -22.23
CA TYR A 584 -15.90 -4.01 -21.23
C TYR A 584 -15.59 -4.79 -19.95
N ALA A 585 -14.57 -4.35 -19.19
CA ALA A 585 -14.25 -4.98 -17.90
C ALA A 585 -15.38 -4.80 -16.89
N ASN A 586 -16.03 -3.64 -16.91
CA ASN A 586 -17.15 -3.28 -16.05
C ASN A 586 -18.36 -2.90 -16.89
N ILE A 587 -19.51 -3.46 -16.55
CA ILE A 587 -20.85 -3.16 -17.06
C ILE A 587 -21.75 -2.96 -15.85
N GLU A 588 -22.08 -1.70 -15.58
CA GLU A 588 -22.95 -1.30 -14.48
C GLU A 588 -24.30 -0.88 -15.02
N ILE A 589 -25.36 -1.34 -14.36
CA ILE A 589 -26.74 -1.02 -14.73
C ILE A 589 -27.44 -0.51 -13.49
N PHE A 590 -28.11 0.63 -13.62
CA PHE A 590 -28.96 1.20 -12.58
C PHE A 590 -30.39 1.22 -13.09
N LEU A 591 -31.33 0.77 -12.26
CA LEU A 591 -32.76 0.79 -12.52
C LEU A 591 -33.42 1.78 -11.55
N ASN A 592 -34.02 2.84 -12.06
CA ASN A 592 -34.67 3.89 -11.26
C ASN A 592 -33.78 4.41 -10.10
N GLY A 593 -32.47 4.53 -10.35
CA GLY A 593 -31.49 4.99 -9.36
C GLY A 593 -30.82 3.89 -8.51
N TYR A 594 -31.32 2.65 -8.53
CA TYR A 594 -30.75 1.53 -7.79
C TYR A 594 -29.71 0.79 -8.63
N LYS A 595 -28.49 0.59 -8.11
CA LYS A 595 -27.48 -0.25 -8.77
C LYS A 595 -27.91 -1.72 -8.76
N LEU A 596 -27.90 -2.36 -9.92
CA LEU A 596 -28.25 -3.76 -10.07
C LEU A 596 -27.03 -4.68 -9.90
N ALA A 597 -27.22 -5.81 -9.22
CA ALA A 597 -26.24 -6.88 -9.09
C ALA A 597 -26.28 -7.84 -10.28
N TYR A 598 -25.17 -7.95 -11.01
CA TYR A 598 -25.04 -8.94 -12.08
C TYR A 598 -25.09 -10.37 -11.53
N GLY A 599 -25.90 -11.23 -12.14
CA GLY A 599 -26.13 -12.60 -11.67
C GLY A 599 -27.19 -12.73 -10.56
N LEU A 600 -27.85 -11.63 -10.20
CA LEU A 600 -28.99 -11.62 -9.26
C LEU A 600 -30.14 -10.77 -9.81
N ASP A 601 -29.89 -9.48 -10.02
CA ASP A 601 -30.88 -8.51 -10.48
C ASP A 601 -31.01 -8.48 -12.00
N PHE A 602 -29.91 -8.74 -12.70
CA PHE A 602 -29.88 -8.87 -14.14
C PHE A 602 -28.93 -9.98 -14.57
N PHE A 603 -29.26 -10.60 -15.70
CA PHE A 603 -28.47 -11.64 -16.34
C PHE A 603 -28.21 -11.23 -17.79
N MET A 604 -27.15 -11.77 -18.38
CA MET A 604 -26.70 -11.33 -19.70
C MET A 604 -26.34 -12.53 -20.57
N LYS A 605 -26.94 -12.58 -21.75
CA LYS A 605 -26.43 -13.34 -22.89
C LYS A 605 -25.79 -12.34 -23.83
N PHE A 606 -24.49 -12.09 -23.63
CA PHE A 606 -23.78 -10.98 -24.25
C PHE A 606 -24.07 -10.85 -25.76
N PRO A 607 -24.50 -9.66 -26.26
CA PRO A 607 -24.62 -8.37 -25.56
C PRO A 607 -26.01 -8.07 -24.95
N TYR A 608 -26.93 -9.03 -24.91
CA TYR A 608 -28.30 -8.82 -24.46
C TYR A 608 -28.46 -8.97 -22.94
N VAL A 609 -29.09 -7.97 -22.33
CA VAL A 609 -29.36 -7.89 -20.90
C VAL A 609 -30.83 -8.20 -20.62
N ASN A 610 -31.08 -8.92 -19.55
CA ASN A 610 -32.41 -9.24 -19.04
C ASN A 610 -32.48 -8.86 -17.55
N ILE A 611 -33.24 -7.81 -17.22
CA ILE A 611 -33.45 -7.37 -15.83
C ILE A 611 -34.61 -8.16 -15.23
N CYS A 612 -34.37 -8.77 -14.07
CA CYS A 612 -35.28 -9.69 -13.38
C CYS A 612 -35.73 -9.17 -12.01
N ASN A 613 -35.20 -8.03 -11.55
CA ASN A 613 -35.53 -7.46 -10.26
C ASN A 613 -36.95 -6.87 -10.23
N LYS A 614 -37.75 -7.23 -9.21
CA LYS A 614 -39.09 -6.63 -9.00
C LYS A 614 -39.10 -5.46 -8.03
N LYS A 615 -38.15 -5.43 -7.09
CA LYS A 615 -38.12 -4.49 -5.96
C LYS A 615 -37.87 -3.05 -6.40
N TYR A 616 -37.05 -2.85 -7.43
CA TYR A 616 -36.64 -1.54 -7.92
C TYR A 616 -37.50 -1.02 -9.09
N LEU A 617 -38.56 -1.75 -9.45
CA LEU A 617 -39.54 -1.29 -10.43
C LEU A 617 -40.38 -0.14 -9.85
N ASP A 618 -40.54 0.91 -10.63
CA ASP A 618 -41.45 2.01 -10.32
C ASP A 618 -42.75 1.83 -11.09
N TYR A 619 -43.74 1.23 -10.43
CA TYR A 619 -45.07 0.97 -11.00
C TYR A 619 -45.90 2.25 -11.19
N THR A 620 -45.42 3.42 -10.73
CA THR A 620 -46.06 4.71 -11.00
C THR A 620 -45.67 5.28 -12.37
N LYS A 621 -44.61 4.75 -12.99
CA LYS A 621 -44.11 5.17 -14.30
C LYS A 621 -44.51 4.19 -15.39
N VAL A 622 -44.79 4.73 -16.58
CA VAL A 622 -45.02 3.93 -17.80
C VAL A 622 -43.71 3.30 -18.28
N ASN A 623 -42.62 4.07 -18.25
CA ASN A 623 -41.28 3.64 -18.63
C ASN A 623 -40.37 3.60 -17.40
N GLN A 624 -39.53 2.57 -17.34
CA GLN A 624 -38.48 2.44 -16.34
C GLN A 624 -37.22 3.15 -16.83
N ASP A 625 -36.57 3.90 -15.95
CA ASP A 625 -35.34 4.62 -16.25
C ASP A 625 -34.14 3.69 -16.01
N ILE A 626 -33.30 3.52 -17.03
CA ILE A 626 -32.12 2.64 -16.97
C ILE A 626 -30.89 3.44 -17.34
N HIS A 627 -29.91 3.50 -16.43
CA HIS A 627 -28.60 4.11 -16.67
C HIS A 627 -27.54 3.03 -16.79
N ILE A 628 -26.72 3.10 -17.86
CA ILE A 628 -25.72 2.08 -18.19
C ILE A 628 -24.33 2.72 -18.21
N ARG A 629 -23.37 2.07 -17.55
CA ARG A 629 -21.96 2.46 -17.57
C ARG A 629 -21.11 1.28 -18.01
N MET A 630 -20.34 1.44 -19.08
CA MET A 630 -19.41 0.43 -19.56
C MET A 630 -18.01 1.01 -19.70
N TYR A 631 -17.03 0.42 -19.01
CA TYR A 631 -15.66 0.92 -18.99
C TYR A 631 -14.64 -0.15 -18.59
N GLY A 632 -13.36 0.18 -18.79
CA GLY A 632 -12.24 -0.69 -18.50
C GLY A 632 -11.99 -1.75 -19.58
N PHE A 633 -10.75 -2.21 -19.65
CA PHE A 633 -10.28 -3.11 -20.70
C PHE A 633 -10.42 -4.58 -20.31
N ASN A 634 -11.05 -5.38 -21.17
CA ASN A 634 -11.17 -6.82 -21.05
C ASN A 634 -11.32 -7.45 -22.45
N LEU A 635 -10.89 -8.70 -22.61
CA LEU A 635 -11.09 -9.49 -23.84
C LEU A 635 -11.98 -10.71 -23.61
N ASP A 636 -12.21 -11.08 -22.36
CA ASP A 636 -12.90 -12.31 -21.98
C ASP A 636 -14.29 -11.99 -21.43
N ILE A 637 -15.33 -12.34 -22.19
CA ILE A 637 -16.74 -12.12 -21.82
C ILE A 637 -17.07 -12.75 -20.45
N THR A 638 -16.41 -13.85 -20.07
CA THR A 638 -16.65 -14.52 -18.79
C THR A 638 -16.12 -13.72 -17.58
N LYS A 639 -15.24 -12.75 -17.83
CA LYS A 639 -14.62 -11.89 -16.81
C LYS A 639 -15.29 -10.52 -16.68
N ILE A 640 -16.43 -10.30 -17.33
CA ILE A 640 -17.21 -9.07 -17.12
C ILE A 640 -17.58 -8.94 -15.64
N ASN A 641 -17.27 -7.79 -15.04
CA ASN A 641 -17.42 -7.48 -13.64
C ASN A 641 -16.70 -8.47 -12.69
N ALA A 642 -15.60 -9.09 -13.12
CA ALA A 642 -14.83 -10.02 -12.28
C ALA A 642 -14.13 -9.36 -11.08
N LEU A 643 -14.13 -8.03 -10.99
CA LEU A 643 -13.60 -7.25 -9.86
C LEU A 643 -14.69 -6.84 -8.86
N GLU A 644 -15.92 -7.30 -9.06
CA GLU A 644 -16.97 -7.14 -8.07
C GLU A 644 -17.04 -8.36 -7.15
N SER A 645 -16.95 -8.14 -5.84
CA SER A 645 -17.42 -9.12 -4.86
C SER A 645 -18.91 -8.91 -4.63
N ARG A 646 -19.69 -9.98 -4.76
CA ARG A 646 -21.15 -9.95 -4.58
C ARG A 646 -21.55 -11.01 -3.57
N GLY A 647 -22.55 -10.69 -2.76
CA GLY A 647 -23.09 -11.61 -1.78
C GLY A 647 -24.30 -11.02 -1.09
N PHE A 648 -24.66 -11.62 0.04
CA PHE A 648 -25.74 -11.14 0.91
C PHE A 648 -25.17 -10.80 2.27
N VAL A 649 -25.67 -9.73 2.90
CA VAL A 649 -25.25 -9.37 4.26
C VAL A 649 -25.63 -10.50 5.21
N ASN A 650 -24.65 -10.97 5.97
CA ASN A 650 -24.81 -12.10 6.87
C ASN A 650 -24.40 -11.69 8.28
N HIS A 651 -25.34 -11.73 9.23
CA HIS A 651 -25.12 -11.37 10.63
C HIS A 651 -24.48 -9.98 10.81
N GLY A 652 -24.87 -9.03 9.96
CA GLY A 652 -24.45 -7.64 10.01
C GLY A 652 -23.08 -7.32 9.44
N VAL A 653 -22.43 -8.24 8.72
CA VAL A 653 -21.15 -8.01 8.04
C VAL A 653 -21.21 -8.38 6.55
N LEU A 654 -20.30 -7.79 5.76
CA LEU A 654 -20.05 -8.15 4.36
C LEU A 654 -18.91 -9.19 4.24
N ASN A 655 -18.87 -9.90 3.10
CA ASN A 655 -17.82 -10.88 2.75
C ASN A 655 -17.59 -11.98 3.79
N ARG A 656 -18.66 -12.44 4.43
CA ARG A 656 -18.64 -13.66 5.25
C ARG A 656 -18.66 -14.90 4.35
N ASN A 657 -17.50 -15.25 3.78
CA ASN A 657 -17.33 -16.25 2.73
C ASN A 657 -16.09 -17.14 2.91
N LYS A 658 -15.44 -17.11 4.09
CA LYS A 658 -14.22 -17.86 4.41
C LYS A 658 -12.97 -17.44 3.63
N LYS A 659 -13.02 -16.28 2.97
CA LYS A 659 -11.89 -15.69 2.28
C LYS A 659 -11.60 -14.32 2.87
N TYR A 660 -10.33 -14.06 3.17
CA TYR A 660 -9.85 -12.77 3.65
C TYR A 660 -9.54 -11.87 2.45
N ASP A 661 -10.37 -10.87 2.14
CA ASP A 661 -10.00 -9.90 1.12
C ASP A 661 -9.34 -8.65 1.72
N LEU A 662 -8.14 -8.32 1.22
CA LEU A 662 -7.38 -7.12 1.59
C LEU A 662 -8.11 -5.88 1.09
N ARG A 663 -8.37 -4.83 1.87
CA ARG A 663 -9.13 -3.65 1.37
C ARG A 663 -8.53 -2.30 1.73
N ASP A 664 -7.57 -2.27 2.63
CA ASP A 664 -7.09 -1.03 3.26
C ASP A 664 -6.54 -0.04 2.24
N ASP A 665 -5.72 -0.52 1.33
CA ASP A 665 -5.09 0.30 0.29
C ASP A 665 -5.84 0.29 -1.05
N ARG A 666 -7.06 -0.26 -1.10
CA ARG A 666 -7.85 -0.38 -2.33
C ARG A 666 -8.93 0.68 -2.44
N LEU A 667 -9.08 1.16 -3.67
CA LEU A 667 -10.21 1.98 -4.10
C LEU A 667 -11.45 1.08 -4.24
N ILE A 668 -12.48 1.29 -3.41
CA ILE A 668 -13.70 0.50 -3.47
C ILE A 668 -14.97 1.35 -3.37
N SER A 669 -15.98 0.94 -4.13
CA SER A 669 -17.36 1.41 -3.98
C SER A 669 -18.23 0.28 -3.42
N ILE A 670 -19.01 0.59 -2.39
CA ILE A 670 -19.85 -0.39 -1.71
C ILE A 670 -21.31 -0.05 -1.95
N TYR A 671 -22.07 -1.02 -2.45
CA TYR A 671 -23.49 -0.90 -2.64
C TYR A 671 -24.20 -1.98 -1.83
N ILE A 672 -25.26 -1.63 -1.10
CA ILE A 672 -26.12 -2.56 -0.39
C ILE A 672 -27.56 -2.24 -0.76
N ASP A 673 -28.34 -3.24 -1.17
CA ASP A 673 -29.72 -3.06 -1.64
C ASP A 673 -29.84 -1.99 -2.75
N GLY A 674 -28.87 -2.00 -3.68
CA GLY A 674 -28.77 -1.07 -4.80
C GLY A 674 -28.40 0.37 -4.46
N LYS A 675 -28.08 0.67 -3.18
CA LYS A 675 -27.72 2.01 -2.70
C LYS A 675 -26.24 2.12 -2.38
N LEU A 676 -25.62 3.25 -2.65
CA LEU A 676 -24.23 3.54 -2.30
C LEU A 676 -24.06 3.75 -0.78
N TYR A 677 -23.05 3.11 -0.18
CA TYR A 677 -22.71 3.22 1.24
C TYR A 677 -21.31 3.77 1.46
N ASN A 678 -21.16 4.54 2.55
CA ASN A 678 -19.85 5.00 3.01
C ASN A 678 -19.14 3.82 3.68
N ARG A 679 -17.89 3.55 3.25
CA ARG A 679 -17.03 2.50 3.82
C ARG A 679 -16.97 2.55 5.35
N ASN A 680 -16.93 3.75 5.94
CA ASN A 680 -16.83 3.92 7.39
C ASN A 680 -18.08 3.44 8.16
N ASN A 681 -19.20 3.25 7.48
CA ASN A 681 -20.46 2.80 8.08
C ASN A 681 -20.70 1.29 7.91
N ILE A 682 -19.74 0.57 7.33
CA ILE A 682 -19.84 -0.84 6.98
C ILE A 682 -18.84 -1.66 7.79
N ILE A 683 -19.24 -2.88 8.15
CA ILE A 683 -18.40 -3.84 8.86
C ILE A 683 -18.14 -5.04 7.95
N PHE A 684 -16.88 -5.49 7.90
CA PHE A 684 -16.45 -6.65 7.12
C PHE A 684 -16.17 -7.84 8.04
N ALA A 685 -16.29 -9.06 7.51
CA ALA A 685 -16.06 -10.28 8.27
C ALA A 685 -14.62 -10.41 8.77
N GLU A 686 -13.65 -9.84 8.04
CA GLU A 686 -12.23 -9.84 8.41
C GLU A 686 -11.93 -9.04 9.68
N ASP A 687 -12.73 -8.01 9.96
CA ASP A 687 -12.53 -7.11 11.10
C ASP A 687 -13.43 -7.47 12.29
N ASP A 688 -14.50 -8.25 12.07
CA ASP A 688 -15.51 -8.49 13.09
C ASP A 688 -16.25 -9.85 12.95
N ASN A 689 -16.07 -10.67 13.98
CA ASN A 689 -16.67 -11.99 14.12
C ASN A 689 -17.99 -12.00 14.91
N THR A 690 -18.48 -10.84 15.36
CA THR A 690 -19.72 -10.73 16.13
C THR A 690 -20.92 -11.16 15.30
N VAL A 691 -21.83 -11.91 15.92
CA VAL A 691 -23.08 -12.38 15.30
C VAL A 691 -24.21 -11.41 15.64
N ARG A 692 -24.73 -10.69 14.62
CA ARG A 692 -25.84 -9.73 14.78
C ARG A 692 -27.11 -10.26 14.11
N LEU A 693 -27.91 -11.01 14.87
CA LEU A 693 -29.13 -11.64 14.36
C LEU A 693 -30.17 -10.63 13.86
N THR A 694 -30.29 -9.47 14.49
CA THR A 694 -31.33 -8.47 14.21
C THR A 694 -30.84 -7.28 13.37
N ASN A 695 -29.71 -7.42 12.67
CA ASN A 695 -29.21 -6.34 11.83
C ASN A 695 -30.18 -6.10 10.64
N PRO A 696 -30.64 -4.85 10.41
CA PRO A 696 -31.63 -4.54 9.37
C PRO A 696 -31.13 -4.81 7.94
N LEU A 697 -29.82 -4.93 7.74
CA LEU A 697 -29.23 -5.20 6.44
C LEU A 697 -29.20 -6.70 6.11
N ASN A 698 -29.43 -7.60 7.09
CA ASN A 698 -29.35 -9.04 6.88
C ASN A 698 -30.24 -9.51 5.74
N GLY A 699 -29.66 -10.28 4.81
CA GLY A 699 -30.35 -10.79 3.63
C GLY A 699 -30.44 -9.82 2.45
N LEU A 700 -30.01 -8.56 2.59
CA LEU A 700 -29.89 -7.64 1.47
C LEU A 700 -28.64 -7.96 0.64
N PRO A 701 -28.71 -7.88 -0.69
CA PRO A 701 -27.55 -8.10 -1.54
C PRO A 701 -26.57 -6.93 -1.42
N TYR A 702 -25.28 -7.23 -1.54
CA TYR A 702 -24.23 -6.23 -1.63
C TYR A 702 -23.35 -6.42 -2.87
N ILE A 703 -22.74 -5.32 -3.31
CA ILE A 703 -21.72 -5.28 -4.34
C ILE A 703 -20.56 -4.45 -3.79
N ILE A 704 -19.38 -5.04 -3.70
CA ILE A 704 -18.13 -4.33 -3.45
C ILE A 704 -17.39 -4.31 -4.76
N LYS A 705 -17.26 -3.13 -5.33
CA LYS A 705 -16.65 -2.89 -6.64
C LYS A 705 -15.27 -2.30 -6.46
N GLU A 706 -14.32 -2.80 -7.23
CA GLU A 706 -13.02 -2.18 -7.43
C GLU A 706 -12.91 -1.67 -8.88
N PRO A 707 -12.92 -0.34 -9.12
CA PRO A 707 -12.86 0.19 -10.48
C PRO A 707 -11.44 0.06 -11.07
N TYR A 708 -11.35 -0.48 -12.29
CA TYR A 708 -10.13 -0.42 -13.08
C TYR A 708 -9.82 1.04 -13.45
N THR A 709 -8.73 1.58 -12.91
CA THR A 709 -8.41 3.00 -12.95
C THR A 709 -7.08 3.22 -13.67
N PRO A 710 -7.07 3.88 -14.84
CA PRO A 710 -5.84 4.17 -15.57
C PRO A 710 -4.94 5.12 -14.77
N ILE A 711 -3.68 4.75 -14.55
CA ILE A 711 -2.71 5.52 -13.74
C ILE A 711 -1.54 6.08 -14.56
N LYS A 712 -1.55 5.91 -15.89
CA LYS A 712 -0.48 6.38 -16.78
C LYS A 712 -0.22 7.89 -16.68
N ASP A 713 -1.22 8.72 -16.40
CA ASP A 713 -1.01 10.17 -16.21
C ASP A 713 -0.22 10.49 -14.91
N ILE A 714 -0.20 9.55 -13.95
CA ILE A 714 0.54 9.65 -12.68
C ILE A 714 1.95 9.06 -12.82
N THR A 715 2.03 7.90 -13.46
CA THR A 715 3.23 7.05 -13.49
C THR A 715 3.93 7.01 -14.83
N ASN A 716 3.37 7.51 -15.93
CA ASN A 716 3.87 7.31 -17.30
C ASN A 716 4.26 5.85 -17.65
N LEU A 717 3.66 4.87 -16.95
CA LEU A 717 3.83 3.43 -17.18
C LEU A 717 2.50 2.82 -17.62
N GLU A 718 2.55 1.60 -18.18
CA GLU A 718 1.35 0.87 -18.56
C GLU A 718 0.55 0.42 -17.32
N THR A 719 -0.72 0.83 -17.26
CA THR A 719 -1.62 0.56 -16.14
C THR A 719 -1.86 -0.94 -15.97
N HIS A 720 -2.04 -1.67 -17.08
CA HIS A 720 -2.42 -3.08 -17.05
C HIS A 720 -1.39 -3.98 -16.36
N ASN A 721 -0.09 -3.71 -16.53
CA ASN A 721 0.97 -4.49 -15.92
C ASN A 721 0.98 -4.28 -14.40
N LEU A 722 0.95 -3.01 -13.96
CA LEU A 722 0.92 -2.66 -12.53
C LEU A 722 -0.34 -3.21 -11.82
N PHE A 723 -1.49 -3.19 -12.49
CA PHE A 723 -2.73 -3.77 -11.98
C PHE A 723 -2.63 -5.29 -11.81
N THR A 724 -2.06 -5.99 -12.80
CA THR A 724 -1.91 -7.46 -12.76
C THR A 724 -0.92 -7.89 -11.68
N ASP A 725 0.18 -7.15 -11.52
CA ASP A 725 1.17 -7.39 -10.47
C ASP A 725 0.56 -7.21 -9.08
N ALA A 726 -0.22 -6.13 -8.87
CA ALA A 726 -0.91 -5.88 -7.61
C ALA A 726 -1.93 -6.97 -7.28
N LYS A 727 -2.75 -7.38 -8.25
CA LYS A 727 -3.73 -8.47 -8.06
C LYS A 727 -3.04 -9.79 -7.69
N THR A 728 -1.94 -10.12 -8.36
CA THR A 728 -1.17 -11.34 -8.08
C THR A 728 -0.60 -11.33 -6.65
N LEU A 729 -0.12 -10.17 -6.19
CA LEU A 729 0.37 -10.00 -4.82
C LEU A 729 -0.78 -10.11 -3.81
N ASP A 730 -1.90 -9.45 -4.08
CA ASP A 730 -3.09 -9.47 -3.21
C ASP A 730 -3.64 -10.89 -3.05
N ASP A 731 -3.72 -11.67 -4.13
CA ASP A 731 -4.19 -13.06 -4.09
C ASP A 731 -3.27 -13.96 -3.23
N LYS A 732 -1.95 -13.75 -3.30
CA LYS A 732 -0.98 -14.49 -2.46
C LYS A 732 -1.11 -14.14 -0.98
N ILE A 733 -1.22 -12.85 -0.67
CA ILE A 733 -1.37 -12.39 0.72
C ILE A 733 -2.74 -12.83 1.26
N SER A 734 -3.83 -12.68 0.49
CA SER A 734 -5.17 -13.16 0.83
C SER A 734 -5.17 -14.66 1.16
N THR A 735 -4.57 -15.50 0.30
CA THR A 735 -4.44 -16.95 0.54
C THR A 735 -3.65 -17.26 1.82
N PHE A 736 -2.61 -16.48 2.12
CA PHE A 736 -1.89 -16.61 3.37
C PHE A 736 -2.78 -16.23 4.56
N PHE A 737 -3.56 -15.16 4.46
CA PHE A 737 -4.44 -14.68 5.52
C PHE A 737 -5.58 -15.66 5.83
N ASP A 738 -6.11 -16.36 4.82
CA ASP A 738 -7.08 -17.46 5.02
C ASP A 738 -6.56 -18.53 5.99
N LEU A 739 -5.23 -18.73 6.03
CA LEU A 739 -4.58 -19.73 6.89
C LEU A 739 -4.27 -19.20 8.30
N VAL A 740 -3.77 -17.97 8.42
CA VAL A 740 -3.36 -17.40 9.73
C VAL A 740 -4.49 -16.67 10.46
N LEU A 741 -5.50 -16.18 9.75
CA LEU A 741 -6.67 -15.47 10.29
C LEU A 741 -7.96 -16.09 9.71
N PRO A 742 -8.23 -17.38 9.97
CA PRO A 742 -9.38 -18.05 9.40
C PRO A 742 -10.70 -17.46 9.94
N GLU A 743 -11.67 -17.26 9.05
CA GLU A 743 -13.03 -16.87 9.42
C GLU A 743 -13.66 -17.96 10.33
N PRO A 744 -14.26 -17.61 11.48
CA PRO A 744 -14.85 -18.58 12.38
C PRO A 744 -16.10 -19.22 11.77
N ASN A 745 -16.35 -20.49 12.12
CA ASN A 745 -17.60 -21.16 11.75
C ASN A 745 -18.75 -20.66 12.62
N ILE A 746 -19.87 -20.26 11.98
CA ILE A 746 -21.04 -19.69 12.63
C ILE A 746 -22.24 -20.59 12.35
N ASN A 747 -22.90 -21.06 13.40
CA ASN A 747 -23.97 -22.06 13.30
C ASN A 747 -25.37 -21.41 13.37
N GLU A 748 -25.45 -20.15 13.74
CA GLU A 748 -26.68 -19.40 13.89
C GLU A 748 -27.31 -19.08 12.52
N THR A 749 -28.63 -19.24 12.44
CA THR A 749 -29.39 -18.85 11.25
C THR A 749 -29.39 -17.34 11.08
N ASN A 750 -29.07 -16.87 9.88
CA ASN A 750 -29.18 -15.45 9.53
C ASN A 750 -30.66 -15.06 9.43
N VAL A 751 -31.15 -14.29 10.40
CA VAL A 751 -32.54 -13.81 10.40
C VAL A 751 -32.63 -12.64 9.43
N ILE A 752 -33.47 -12.79 8.39
CA ILE A 752 -33.71 -11.78 7.36
C ILE A 752 -35.09 -11.15 7.55
N ALA A 753 -35.23 -9.87 7.17
CA ALA A 753 -36.49 -9.15 7.35
C ALA A 753 -37.56 -9.56 6.32
N ASP A 754 -37.16 -9.77 5.06
CA ASP A 754 -38.02 -10.18 3.95
C ASP A 754 -37.17 -10.90 2.90
N ASN A 755 -37.83 -11.64 2.00
CA ASN A 755 -37.18 -12.25 0.85
C ASN A 755 -36.84 -11.21 -0.23
N TYR A 756 -35.83 -11.53 -1.02
CA TYR A 756 -35.45 -10.74 -2.19
C TYR A 756 -36.19 -11.26 -3.43
N TYR A 757 -37.09 -10.44 -3.98
CA TYR A 757 -38.02 -10.87 -5.03
C TYR A 757 -37.51 -10.58 -6.44
N LEU A 758 -37.41 -11.64 -7.24
CA LEU A 758 -37.16 -11.62 -8.68
C LEU A 758 -38.41 -12.10 -9.44
N PHE A 759 -38.46 -11.88 -10.75
CA PHE A 759 -39.40 -12.56 -11.63
C PHE A 759 -38.67 -13.40 -12.68
N SER A 760 -39.34 -14.41 -13.24
CA SER A 760 -38.86 -15.17 -14.41
C SER A 760 -39.27 -14.44 -15.68
N PRO A 761 -38.33 -13.86 -16.45
CA PRO A 761 -38.66 -13.17 -17.70
C PRO A 761 -39.21 -14.12 -18.76
N THR A 762 -38.78 -15.39 -18.76
CA THR A 762 -39.30 -16.41 -19.70
C THR A 762 -40.78 -16.67 -19.45
N VAL A 763 -41.17 -16.92 -18.19
CA VAL A 763 -42.58 -17.15 -17.85
C VAL A 763 -43.39 -15.87 -18.06
N SER A 764 -42.84 -14.71 -17.68
CA SER A 764 -43.50 -13.41 -17.85
C SER A 764 -43.82 -13.13 -19.31
N LYS A 765 -42.87 -13.34 -20.22
CA LYS A 765 -43.08 -13.16 -21.66
C LYS A 765 -44.05 -14.17 -22.25
N VAL A 766 -43.93 -15.46 -21.90
CA VAL A 766 -44.88 -16.48 -22.36
C VAL A 766 -46.30 -16.17 -21.88
N ILE A 767 -46.48 -15.67 -20.66
CA ILE A 767 -47.79 -15.22 -20.16
C ILE A 767 -48.34 -14.09 -21.05
N GLN A 768 -47.53 -13.07 -21.37
CA GLN A 768 -47.99 -11.99 -22.25
C GLN A 768 -48.31 -12.48 -23.65
N ASP A 769 -47.48 -13.34 -24.24
CA ASP A 769 -47.73 -13.89 -25.57
C ASP A 769 -48.96 -14.82 -25.62
N LEU A 770 -49.35 -15.43 -24.49
CA LEU A 770 -50.64 -16.14 -24.37
C LEU A 770 -51.82 -15.17 -24.32
N LEU A 771 -51.69 -14.04 -23.62
CA LEU A 771 -52.75 -13.02 -23.50
C LEU A 771 -52.95 -12.26 -24.83
N ASP A 772 -51.85 -11.94 -25.51
CA ASP A 772 -51.83 -11.26 -26.81
C ASP A 772 -52.15 -12.18 -27.98
N SER A 773 -52.35 -13.48 -27.71
CA SER A 773 -52.61 -14.52 -28.73
C SER A 773 -51.48 -14.72 -29.74
N ASN A 774 -50.23 -14.41 -29.37
CA ASN A 774 -49.03 -14.68 -30.15
C ASN A 774 -48.67 -16.18 -30.14
N ILE A 775 -49.07 -16.92 -29.09
CA ILE A 775 -48.96 -18.38 -29.06
C ILE A 775 -50.28 -18.99 -29.56
N PRO A 776 -50.26 -19.82 -30.64
CA PRO A 776 -51.46 -20.44 -31.17
C PRO A 776 -52.19 -21.29 -30.13
N SER A 777 -53.52 -21.13 -30.02
CA SER A 777 -54.33 -21.85 -29.03
C SER A 777 -54.24 -23.38 -29.16
N THR A 778 -54.05 -23.88 -30.38
CA THR A 778 -53.84 -25.31 -30.65
C THR A 778 -52.64 -25.91 -29.93
N LEU A 779 -51.64 -25.09 -29.55
CA LEU A 779 -50.44 -25.54 -28.86
C LEU A 779 -50.69 -25.89 -27.38
N TYR A 780 -51.74 -25.31 -26.77
CA TYR A 780 -52.06 -25.52 -25.35
C TYR A 780 -53.48 -26.05 -25.08
N THR A 781 -54.37 -26.11 -26.08
CA THR A 781 -55.70 -26.74 -25.95
C THR A 781 -55.70 -28.22 -26.35
N ASN A 782 -54.77 -28.65 -27.22
CA ASN A 782 -54.59 -30.05 -27.59
C ASN A 782 -53.61 -30.75 -26.63
N PRO A 783 -53.63 -32.09 -26.53
CA PRO A 783 -52.58 -32.82 -25.83
C PRO A 783 -51.20 -32.50 -26.43
N TYR A 784 -50.27 -32.03 -25.60
CA TYR A 784 -48.89 -31.75 -25.95
C TYR A 784 -47.95 -32.46 -24.97
N ASP A 785 -46.70 -32.69 -25.38
CA ASP A 785 -45.65 -33.27 -24.56
C ASP A 785 -44.62 -32.23 -24.11
N ASP A 786 -43.69 -32.62 -23.23
CA ASP A 786 -42.63 -31.72 -22.74
C ASP A 786 -41.73 -31.22 -23.88
N ASN A 787 -41.54 -32.01 -24.96
CA ASN A 787 -40.76 -31.58 -26.13
C ASN A 787 -41.38 -30.40 -26.87
N THR A 788 -42.71 -30.27 -26.85
CA THR A 788 -43.40 -29.13 -27.46
C THR A 788 -42.98 -27.82 -26.80
N ILE A 789 -42.93 -27.79 -25.46
CA ILE A 789 -42.47 -26.62 -24.69
C ILE A 789 -40.97 -26.38 -24.92
N LEU A 790 -40.15 -27.44 -24.91
CA LEU A 790 -38.71 -27.31 -25.16
C LEU A 790 -38.41 -26.77 -26.57
N THR A 791 -39.20 -27.16 -27.57
CA THR A 791 -39.07 -26.65 -28.94
C THR A 791 -39.38 -25.16 -28.96
N LEU A 792 -40.51 -24.75 -28.39
CA LEU A 792 -40.92 -23.35 -28.26
C LEU A 792 -39.84 -22.49 -27.59
N LEU A 793 -39.27 -22.98 -26.48
CA LEU A 793 -38.20 -22.28 -25.77
C LEU A 793 -36.93 -22.13 -26.60
N ASN A 794 -36.58 -23.13 -27.42
CA ASN A 794 -35.38 -23.11 -28.25
C ASN A 794 -35.54 -22.29 -29.53
N THR A 795 -36.76 -22.17 -30.07
CA THR A 795 -37.04 -21.41 -31.30
C THR A 795 -37.25 -19.93 -31.00
N ASP A 796 -38.13 -19.61 -30.05
CA ASP A 796 -38.69 -18.26 -29.93
C ASP A 796 -38.21 -17.52 -28.68
N TYR A 797 -37.82 -18.25 -27.62
CA TYR A 797 -37.47 -17.65 -26.32
C TYR A 797 -36.02 -17.90 -25.89
N LYS A 798 -35.17 -18.42 -26.77
CA LYS A 798 -33.85 -18.96 -26.40
C LYS A 798 -32.98 -18.00 -25.59
N ASN A 799 -32.85 -16.75 -26.05
CA ASN A 799 -31.98 -15.76 -25.39
C ASN A 799 -32.49 -15.35 -24.00
N ILE A 800 -33.81 -15.22 -23.85
CA ILE A 800 -34.45 -14.86 -22.58
C ILE A 800 -34.39 -16.06 -21.62
N TYR A 801 -34.63 -17.28 -22.13
CA TYR A 801 -34.52 -18.51 -21.37
C TYR A 801 -33.09 -18.79 -20.89
N GLU A 802 -32.07 -18.58 -21.74
CA GLU A 802 -30.66 -18.71 -21.35
C GLU A 802 -30.23 -17.71 -20.27
N SER A 803 -30.95 -16.59 -20.13
CA SER A 803 -30.70 -15.54 -19.14
C SER A 803 -31.75 -15.49 -18.01
N ASP A 804 -32.56 -16.54 -17.84
CA ASP A 804 -33.59 -16.58 -16.80
C ASP A 804 -33.00 -16.95 -15.43
N PRO A 805 -33.35 -16.25 -14.33
CA PRO A 805 -32.84 -16.51 -12.98
C PRO A 805 -33.03 -17.96 -12.51
N VAL A 806 -34.06 -18.68 -13.02
CA VAL A 806 -34.31 -20.08 -12.63
C VAL A 806 -33.20 -21.05 -13.05
N ARG A 807 -32.34 -20.65 -13.99
CA ARG A 807 -31.20 -21.43 -14.46
C ARG A 807 -29.95 -21.29 -13.59
N PHE A 808 -29.96 -20.35 -12.65
CA PHE A 808 -28.83 -20.03 -11.79
C PHE A 808 -29.08 -20.55 -10.38
N ASP A 809 -28.00 -20.91 -9.69
CA ASP A 809 -28.08 -21.43 -8.31
C ASP A 809 -28.20 -20.26 -7.32
N LEU A 810 -29.42 -19.77 -7.14
CA LEU A 810 -29.73 -18.67 -6.22
C LEU A 810 -30.16 -19.22 -4.85
N PRO A 811 -29.77 -18.56 -3.73
CA PRO A 811 -30.07 -19.04 -2.39
C PRO A 811 -31.58 -18.97 -2.10
N SER A 812 -32.25 -20.11 -2.10
CA SER A 812 -33.72 -20.22 -1.96
C SER A 812 -34.28 -19.77 -0.60
N ASN A 813 -33.43 -19.67 0.42
CA ASN A 813 -33.80 -19.13 1.72
C ASN A 813 -33.85 -17.59 1.74
N ILE A 814 -33.25 -16.93 0.75
CA ILE A 814 -33.21 -15.46 0.64
C ILE A 814 -34.00 -15.01 -0.58
N VAL A 815 -33.84 -15.65 -1.74
CA VAL A 815 -34.38 -15.22 -3.02
C VAL A 815 -35.65 -16.00 -3.38
N VAL A 816 -36.68 -15.29 -3.84
CA VAL A 816 -37.95 -15.87 -4.34
C VAL A 816 -38.19 -15.40 -5.78
N ILE A 817 -38.46 -16.34 -6.68
CA ILE A 817 -38.75 -16.07 -8.10
C ILE A 817 -40.25 -16.16 -8.35
N GLN A 818 -40.83 -15.08 -8.88
CA GLN A 818 -42.25 -14.94 -9.20
C GLN A 818 -42.49 -15.06 -10.72
N PRO A 819 -43.73 -15.36 -11.18
CA PRO A 819 -43.98 -15.68 -12.59
C PRO A 819 -43.94 -14.46 -13.52
N HIS A 820 -44.20 -13.26 -13.02
CA HIS A 820 -44.25 -12.05 -13.84
C HIS A 820 -43.84 -10.80 -13.06
N LEU A 821 -43.54 -9.73 -13.80
CA LEU A 821 -43.08 -8.47 -13.23
C LEU A 821 -44.15 -7.69 -12.44
N GLY A 822 -45.45 -7.86 -12.73
CA GLY A 822 -46.52 -7.13 -12.04
C GLY A 822 -46.76 -7.56 -10.58
N ASN A 823 -47.33 -6.67 -9.76
CA ASN A 823 -47.71 -6.98 -8.36
C ASN A 823 -49.14 -7.53 -8.21
N SER A 824 -49.99 -7.37 -9.22
CA SER A 824 -51.35 -7.88 -9.25
C SER A 824 -51.41 -9.28 -9.86
N SER A 825 -52.38 -10.08 -9.43
CA SER A 825 -52.60 -11.40 -10.04
C SER A 825 -53.10 -11.27 -11.47
N ILE A 826 -52.55 -12.07 -12.39
CA ILE A 826 -53.00 -12.18 -13.79
C ILE A 826 -54.04 -13.30 -13.92
N ASN A 827 -55.15 -13.01 -14.61
CA ASN A 827 -56.19 -13.98 -14.91
C ASN A 827 -55.85 -14.79 -16.17
N LEU A 828 -55.78 -16.11 -16.05
CA LEU A 828 -55.61 -17.04 -17.17
C LEU A 828 -56.79 -18.03 -17.21
N ASN A 829 -57.18 -18.48 -18.40
CA ASN A 829 -58.13 -19.59 -18.50
C ASN A 829 -57.48 -20.92 -18.08
N LEU A 830 -58.29 -21.97 -17.88
CA LEU A 830 -57.81 -23.27 -17.39
C LEU A 830 -56.69 -23.89 -18.27
N HIS A 831 -56.77 -23.76 -19.59
CA HIS A 831 -55.77 -24.31 -20.50
C HIS A 831 -54.45 -23.51 -20.46
N GLN A 832 -54.54 -22.19 -20.45
CA GLN A 832 -53.39 -21.29 -20.29
C GLN A 832 -52.68 -21.52 -18.94
N TYR A 833 -53.44 -21.64 -17.85
CA TYR A 833 -52.87 -21.93 -16.53
C TYR A 833 -52.11 -23.26 -16.50
N ARG A 834 -52.69 -24.33 -17.06
CA ARG A 834 -52.02 -25.64 -17.17
C ARG A 834 -50.75 -25.55 -18.01
N PHE A 835 -50.77 -24.73 -19.07
CA PHE A 835 -49.58 -24.49 -19.89
C PHE A 835 -48.44 -23.84 -19.10
N ILE A 836 -48.73 -22.77 -18.36
CA ILE A 836 -47.74 -22.10 -17.51
C ILE A 836 -47.26 -23.00 -16.36
N GLN A 837 -48.15 -23.80 -15.77
CA GLN A 837 -47.78 -24.77 -14.74
C GLN A 837 -46.79 -25.81 -15.28
N ASN A 838 -47.05 -26.35 -16.48
CA ASN A 838 -46.13 -27.28 -17.14
C ASN A 838 -44.81 -26.62 -17.55
N LEU A 839 -44.84 -25.38 -18.03
CA LEU A 839 -43.65 -24.60 -18.33
C LEU A 839 -42.77 -24.43 -17.08
N SER A 840 -43.34 -23.95 -15.97
CA SER A 840 -42.65 -23.80 -14.68
C SER A 840 -42.06 -25.11 -14.17
N ARG A 841 -42.79 -26.23 -14.32
CA ARG A 841 -42.27 -27.56 -14.00
C ARG A 841 -41.03 -27.89 -14.83
N ILE A 842 -41.06 -27.66 -16.14
CA ILE A 842 -39.98 -28.02 -17.07
C ILE A 842 -38.73 -27.17 -16.84
N ILE A 843 -38.88 -25.84 -16.67
CA ILE A 843 -37.72 -24.94 -16.62
C ILE A 843 -37.17 -24.72 -15.21
N ALA A 844 -37.99 -24.92 -14.17
CA ALA A 844 -37.66 -24.54 -12.82
C ALA A 844 -37.95 -25.62 -11.77
N ASN A 845 -38.40 -26.83 -12.15
CA ASN A 845 -38.83 -27.87 -11.20
C ASN A 845 -39.82 -27.35 -10.15
N ASN A 846 -40.76 -26.49 -10.55
CA ASN A 846 -41.74 -25.81 -9.69
C ASN A 846 -41.14 -24.86 -8.62
N LYS A 847 -39.93 -24.34 -8.82
CA LYS A 847 -39.34 -23.29 -7.96
C LYS A 847 -39.99 -21.91 -8.11
N ILE A 848 -40.78 -21.69 -9.17
CA ILE A 848 -41.49 -20.42 -9.40
C ILE A 848 -42.78 -20.40 -8.59
N ASN A 849 -42.97 -19.38 -7.76
CA ASN A 849 -44.18 -19.25 -6.95
C ASN A 849 -45.36 -18.70 -7.77
N LEU A 850 -46.20 -19.59 -8.30
CA LEU A 850 -47.41 -19.20 -9.06
C LEU A 850 -48.57 -18.73 -8.15
N SER A 851 -48.57 -19.12 -6.87
CA SER A 851 -49.69 -18.87 -5.96
C SER A 851 -49.79 -17.39 -5.58
N GLY A 852 -50.97 -16.81 -5.74
CA GLY A 852 -51.22 -15.38 -5.46
C GLY A 852 -50.83 -14.42 -6.59
N TYR A 853 -50.19 -14.94 -7.65
CA TYR A 853 -49.78 -14.16 -8.83
C TYR A 853 -50.53 -14.58 -10.10
N ILE A 854 -51.08 -15.79 -10.15
CA ILE A 854 -51.92 -16.24 -11.27
C ILE A 854 -53.25 -16.76 -10.71
N SER A 855 -54.36 -16.30 -11.29
CA SER A 855 -55.72 -16.72 -10.97
C SER A 855 -56.37 -17.39 -12.18
N VAL A 856 -57.20 -18.41 -11.92
CA VAL A 856 -57.92 -19.13 -12.98
C VAL A 856 -59.31 -18.55 -13.13
N THR A 857 -59.62 -17.97 -14.29
CA THR A 857 -60.99 -17.62 -14.67
C THR A 857 -61.69 -18.86 -15.24
N THR A 858 -62.88 -19.15 -14.71
CA THR A 858 -63.70 -20.31 -15.10
C THR A 858 -64.40 -20.12 -16.42
#